data_AF-A0A133ZAM4-F1
#
_entry.id   AF-A0A133ZAM4-F1
#
_cell.length_a   1.000
_cell.length_b   1.000
_cell.length_c   1.000
_cell.angle_alpha   90.00
_cell.angle_beta   90.00
_cell.angle_gamma   90.00
#
_symmetry.space_group_name_H-M   'P 1'
#
loop_
_entity.id
_entity.type
_entity.pdbx_description
1 polymer ?
#
loop_
_entity_poly.entity_id
_entity_poly.type
_entity_poly.pdbx_seq_one_letter_code
_entity_poly.pdbx_strand_id
1 'polypeptide(L)'
;MEQMSQDNRLNQSSTFSASASADEALVTGMPHLTWSNSTHSLAIDIPAIATTGYTWTVAVTDLEGETTTRVLRAAAGDEEPLLVALSQPFARIDLALGEHFKATFIGATAQSPYIVLDDRARVVDARQGLFPAHYVLLAPAGTVVSGISGVSETHHAHGEWDGWAAWNLDVEGASEGSELSLITPQVSAASFAVTAPAAWEWGTDVATLPNARGLDHRPVFKASPTVTITQPGEWVIQLVYAPLGGEREPISDETVGEGTFEIFPSDLYEDPWVGRYEVGLLRDGEQVDMRVFSIAEALHMRAKNEGPRGTGFRFIDAAGQLSPFSYTLASAPGKAIVFDKGTREFEPTETSRMETVASEAGYELDFRVTPATLRTRVKLTGTEPTESFDKQVIYASLLDADAALTVYSPQPLPLAKFVAIDKRQKMKSLASTAGSTQSHRNVSLSNRALRHAVRKQSSMELYLLWSTLSYEDFLDSLDDAARSRHLAQAPERRVVEYEASAASDLIYAAIATVKRAPLITGATLSETHVELSFNEEEEEISDLLVWAWPLNDPARSPERLVDLALPSSLQEAGPLIIDARAEEPLTDLSAPAHPAPNAVIAEAPGEVSFADATVEEAWAAYAALEALATASRNARIESTFAAVLERLRAEPGAAVRALPASGLSLSRQAKALAQTQLVAHPWNVGVPAGAASELSLAFNSGIDSLTRPLLLMKASGPDATPSSTAINDEAARIAALRDCFAHDEDFYRLGSVSHLRGDAQKLASVLGQLGFDTSVSHTLVALGAFGGGDTPFVSAAWMPYISYVFALAFRAVAAGLLPQPAVLAILQDDLPQLADAAALAPALFAYDLRTAEGLTQYLCNNR
;
A
#
# COMPACT_ATOMS: atom_id res chain seq x y z
N MET A 1 -0.80 42.86 -13.32
CA MET A 1 -2.01 42.07 -13.65
C MET A 1 -1.53 41.09 -14.71
N GLU A 2 -1.60 39.80 -14.37
CA GLU A 2 -1.05 38.63 -15.07
C GLU A 2 0.49 38.50 -15.10
N GLN A 3 1.00 37.86 -14.05
CA GLN A 3 2.20 37.02 -14.07
C GLN A 3 1.87 35.74 -14.84
N MET A 4 2.63 35.40 -15.87
CA MET A 4 2.74 34.03 -16.38
C MET A 4 4.14 33.86 -16.96
N SER A 5 4.97 33.07 -16.28
CA SER A 5 6.25 32.61 -16.78
C SER A 5 6.55 31.29 -16.07
N GLN A 6 6.19 30.19 -16.73
CA GLN A 6 6.37 28.81 -16.30
C GLN A 6 6.75 27.99 -17.54
N ASP A 7 7.66 27.06 -17.33
CA ASP A 7 8.22 26.08 -18.26
C ASP A 7 7.21 25.46 -19.22
N ASN A 8 7.57 25.20 -20.48
CA ASN A 8 6.67 24.52 -21.42
C ASN A 8 6.49 23.02 -21.11
N ARG A 9 7.40 22.40 -20.34
CA ARG A 9 7.23 21.09 -19.69
C ARG A 9 6.58 21.21 -18.30
N LEU A 10 6.74 22.30 -17.53
CA LEU A 10 5.88 22.58 -16.35
C LEU A 10 4.47 23.08 -16.73
N ASN A 11 4.26 23.59 -17.94
CA ASN A 11 2.93 23.90 -18.48
C ASN A 11 2.17 22.59 -18.64
N GLN A 12 2.88 21.51 -19.04
CA GLN A 12 2.34 20.16 -18.94
C GLN A 12 2.35 19.65 -17.49
N SER A 13 3.28 19.99 -16.61
CA SER A 13 3.19 19.54 -15.20
C SER A 13 2.12 20.31 -14.39
N SER A 14 0.90 19.76 -14.30
CA SER A 14 -0.24 20.37 -13.59
C SER A 14 -0.12 20.48 -12.06
N THR A 15 1.02 20.12 -11.46
CA THR A 15 1.04 19.64 -10.08
C THR A 15 1.71 20.56 -9.05
N PHE A 16 2.07 21.79 -9.41
CA PHE A 16 2.70 22.67 -8.44
C PHE A 16 2.21 24.12 -8.50
N SER A 17 1.20 24.43 -7.69
CA SER A 17 0.90 25.81 -7.30
C SER A 17 1.40 26.06 -5.87
N ALA A 18 2.62 26.56 -5.71
CA ALA A 18 3.02 27.16 -4.43
C ALA A 18 2.48 28.59 -4.36
N SER A 19 1.61 28.88 -3.40
CA SER A 19 1.27 30.27 -3.06
C SER A 19 2.35 30.80 -2.11
N ALA A 20 3.03 31.86 -2.52
CA ALA A 20 4.15 32.48 -1.80
C ALA A 20 3.75 32.99 -0.41
N SER A 21 4.06 32.20 0.60
CA SER A 21 4.59 32.66 1.89
C SER A 21 5.57 31.64 2.47
N ALA A 22 6.26 30.90 1.59
CA ALA A 22 7.38 30.04 1.98
C ALA A 22 8.35 30.90 2.77
N ASP A 23 8.47 30.64 4.07
CA ASP A 23 9.63 31.11 4.81
C ASP A 23 10.80 30.26 4.27
N GLU A 24 11.42 30.73 3.18
CA GLU A 24 12.43 29.98 2.41
C GLU A 24 13.63 29.57 3.29
N ALA A 25 13.79 30.19 4.46
CA ALA A 25 14.76 29.81 5.47
C ALA A 25 14.41 28.50 6.21
N LEU A 26 13.13 28.09 6.23
CA LEU A 26 12.65 26.94 7.00
C LEU A 26 12.67 25.63 6.20
N VAL A 27 12.33 25.64 4.91
CA VAL A 27 12.23 24.42 4.09
C VAL A 27 13.50 24.24 3.25
N THR A 28 14.19 23.10 3.36
CA THR A 28 15.50 22.89 2.68
C THR A 28 15.37 22.44 1.21
N GLY A 29 14.14 22.25 0.71
CA GLY A 29 13.86 21.86 -0.67
C GLY A 29 12.39 22.01 -1.03
N MET A 30 11.98 21.59 -2.23
CA MET A 30 10.58 21.57 -2.63
C MET A 30 10.01 20.15 -2.60
N PRO A 31 8.86 19.93 -1.93
CA PRO A 31 8.15 18.67 -2.01
C PRO A 31 7.78 18.33 -3.44
N HIS A 32 7.89 17.06 -3.82
CA HIS A 32 7.55 16.60 -5.17
C HIS A 32 7.05 15.17 -5.17
N LEU A 33 6.30 14.80 -6.21
CA LEU A 33 5.95 13.41 -6.45
C LEU A 33 7.16 12.67 -7.03
N THR A 34 7.36 11.45 -6.56
CA THR A 34 8.43 10.57 -7.01
C THR A 34 7.89 9.17 -7.24
N TRP A 35 8.39 8.52 -8.29
CA TRP A 35 8.06 7.16 -8.68
C TRP A 35 9.26 6.30 -8.40
N SER A 36 9.05 5.33 -7.53
CA SER A 36 10.06 4.30 -7.30
C SER A 36 9.97 3.26 -8.42
N ASN A 37 10.90 3.35 -9.39
CA ASN A 37 11.09 2.31 -10.42
C ASN A 37 11.33 0.91 -9.83
N SER A 38 11.72 0.85 -8.55
CA SER A 38 11.97 -0.37 -7.79
C SER A 38 10.73 -1.03 -7.19
N THR A 39 9.81 -0.23 -6.64
CA THR A 39 8.63 -0.70 -5.91
C THR A 39 7.33 -0.43 -6.68
N HIS A 40 7.44 0.20 -7.86
CA HIS A 40 6.32 0.67 -8.68
C HIS A 40 5.26 1.36 -7.83
N SER A 41 5.73 2.22 -6.92
CA SER A 41 4.88 3.00 -6.03
C SER A 41 5.16 4.47 -6.23
N LEU A 42 4.09 5.24 -6.35
CA LEU A 42 4.14 6.68 -6.30
C LEU A 42 4.19 7.14 -4.83
N ALA A 43 5.02 8.12 -4.54
CA ALA A 43 5.18 8.70 -3.22
C ALA A 43 5.36 10.22 -3.31
N ILE A 44 5.12 10.90 -2.21
CA ILE A 44 5.49 12.31 -2.02
C ILE A 44 6.82 12.32 -1.28
N ASP A 45 7.84 12.91 -1.89
CA ASP A 45 9.10 13.22 -1.21
C ASP A 45 8.94 14.61 -0.56
N ILE A 46 9.03 14.65 0.77
CA ILE A 46 8.92 15.87 1.57
C ILE A 46 10.28 16.14 2.23
N PRO A 47 10.96 17.24 1.86
CA PRO A 47 12.30 17.56 2.35
C PRO A 47 12.32 17.79 3.86
N ALA A 48 13.51 17.63 4.45
CA ALA A 48 13.77 18.07 5.80
C ALA A 48 13.61 19.60 5.92
N ILE A 49 13.43 20.08 7.14
CA ILE A 49 13.34 21.49 7.47
C ILE A 49 14.54 21.89 8.32
N ALA A 50 14.87 23.18 8.37
CA ALA A 50 16.06 23.67 9.05
C ALA A 50 16.04 23.45 10.58
N THR A 51 14.87 23.28 11.20
CA THR A 51 14.72 23.22 12.67
C THR A 51 13.63 22.21 13.09
N THR A 52 13.69 21.71 14.32
CA THR A 52 12.70 20.77 14.88
C THR A 52 11.41 21.47 15.33
N GLY A 53 10.33 20.71 15.54
CA GLY A 53 9.12 21.18 16.23
C GLY A 53 7.97 21.59 15.31
N TYR A 54 8.07 21.29 14.02
CA TYR A 54 6.99 21.47 13.05
C TYR A 54 6.40 20.14 12.59
N THR A 55 5.21 20.20 12.02
CA THR A 55 4.51 19.05 11.45
C THR A 55 4.02 19.35 10.04
N TRP A 56 4.17 18.37 9.15
CA TRP A 56 3.56 18.39 7.83
C TRP A 56 2.14 17.86 7.90
N THR A 57 1.21 18.55 7.26
CA THR A 57 -0.14 18.04 6.98
C THR A 57 -0.18 17.59 5.52
N VAL A 58 -0.51 16.31 5.29
CA VAL A 58 -0.66 15.72 3.96
C VAL A 58 -2.11 15.28 3.79
N ALA A 59 -2.90 16.02 3.02
CA ALA A 59 -4.28 15.68 2.70
C ALA A 59 -4.36 15.08 1.30
N VAL A 60 -4.74 13.81 1.19
CA VAL A 60 -4.91 13.09 -0.08
C VAL A 60 -6.40 12.90 -0.33
N THR A 61 -6.93 13.52 -1.38
CA THR A 61 -8.29 13.31 -1.88
C THR A 61 -8.26 12.21 -2.94
N ASP A 62 -9.04 11.15 -2.74
CA ASP A 62 -9.20 10.06 -3.70
C ASP A 62 -10.09 10.44 -4.88
N LEU A 63 -10.42 9.47 -5.73
CA LEU A 63 -11.22 9.69 -6.94
C LEU A 63 -12.71 9.86 -6.63
N GLU A 64 -13.15 9.34 -5.50
CA GLU A 64 -14.50 9.43 -4.94
C GLU A 64 -14.74 10.78 -4.23
N GLY A 65 -13.67 11.53 -3.96
CA GLY A 65 -13.69 12.83 -3.30
C GLY A 65 -13.52 12.76 -1.79
N GLU A 66 -13.26 11.57 -1.23
CA GLU A 66 -12.95 11.40 0.18
C GLU A 66 -11.50 11.85 0.43
N THR A 67 -11.30 12.63 1.50
CA THR A 67 -9.99 13.19 1.82
C THR A 67 -9.44 12.57 3.09
N THR A 68 -8.32 11.86 2.95
CA THR A 68 -7.54 11.35 4.08
C THR A 68 -6.45 12.35 4.44
N THR A 69 -6.43 12.81 5.69
CA THR A 69 -5.43 13.77 6.17
C THR A 69 -4.47 13.09 7.14
N ARG A 70 -3.17 13.20 6.85
CA ARG A 70 -2.07 12.74 7.71
C ARG A 70 -1.38 13.93 8.33
N VAL A 71 -0.93 13.78 9.57
CA VAL A 71 -0.08 14.77 10.23
C VAL A 71 1.24 14.07 10.55
N LEU A 72 2.36 14.55 10.04
CA LEU A 72 3.66 13.90 10.18
C LEU A 72 4.62 14.83 10.91
N ARG A 73 5.46 14.30 11.79
CA ARG A 73 6.60 15.05 12.35
C ARG A 73 7.51 15.49 11.20
N ALA A 74 7.84 16.77 11.11
CA ALA A 74 8.76 17.24 10.09
C ALA A 74 10.18 16.72 10.38
N ALA A 75 10.81 16.11 9.37
CA ALA A 75 12.22 15.77 9.43
C ALA A 75 13.05 17.05 9.56
N ALA A 76 14.02 17.11 10.47
CA ALA A 76 14.78 18.34 10.73
C ALA A 76 16.30 18.16 10.62
N GLY A 77 17.00 19.18 10.12
CA GLY A 77 18.47 19.20 10.01
C GLY A 77 18.99 18.02 9.17
N ASP A 78 19.71 17.12 9.84
CA ASP A 78 20.34 15.95 9.22
C ASP A 78 19.44 14.69 9.22
N GLU A 79 18.16 14.81 9.58
CA GLU A 79 17.22 13.72 9.42
C GLU A 79 16.93 13.44 7.94
N GLU A 80 16.51 12.22 7.62
CA GLU A 80 16.12 11.89 6.25
C GLU A 80 14.78 12.56 5.91
N PRO A 81 14.66 13.20 4.72
CA PRO A 81 13.39 13.60 4.16
C PRO A 81 12.33 12.50 4.20
N LEU A 82 11.08 12.92 4.40
CA LEU A 82 9.96 12.02 4.57
C LEU A 82 9.48 11.53 3.20
N LEU A 83 9.49 10.21 2.99
CA LEU A 83 8.88 9.59 1.83
C LEU A 83 7.48 9.06 2.17
N VAL A 84 6.44 9.75 1.69
CA VAL A 84 5.05 9.42 1.99
C VAL A 84 4.46 8.63 0.82
N ALA A 85 4.37 7.31 0.97
CA ALA A 85 3.77 6.44 -0.03
C ALA A 85 2.28 6.73 -0.23
N LEU A 86 1.85 6.73 -1.49
CA LEU A 86 0.45 6.82 -1.88
C LEU A 86 -0.12 5.41 -2.04
N SER A 87 -1.09 5.08 -1.20
CA SER A 87 -1.68 3.75 -1.08
C SER A 87 -2.82 3.48 -2.05
N GLN A 88 -3.36 4.53 -2.68
CA GLN A 88 -4.44 4.45 -3.65
C GLN A 88 -4.34 5.56 -4.71
N PRO A 89 -5.04 5.43 -5.85
CA PRO A 89 -5.19 6.52 -6.82
C PRO A 89 -5.78 7.77 -6.15
N PHE A 90 -5.33 8.94 -6.56
CA PHE A 90 -5.73 10.21 -5.97
C PHE A 90 -6.18 11.20 -7.03
N ALA A 91 -7.12 12.08 -6.66
CA ALA A 91 -7.50 13.23 -7.46
C ALA A 91 -6.72 14.48 -7.10
N ARG A 92 -6.38 14.64 -5.83
CA ARG A 92 -5.68 15.82 -5.33
C ARG A 92 -4.87 15.49 -4.08
N ILE A 93 -3.73 16.14 -3.93
CA ILE A 93 -2.94 16.12 -2.69
C ILE A 93 -2.69 17.57 -2.29
N ASP A 94 -3.07 17.94 -1.08
CA ASP A 94 -2.71 19.20 -0.45
C ASP A 94 -1.68 18.96 0.64
N LEU A 95 -0.55 19.65 0.55
CA LEU A 95 0.56 19.56 1.49
C LEU A 95 0.73 20.91 2.19
N ALA A 96 0.86 20.90 3.51
CA ALA A 96 1.08 22.12 4.29
C ALA A 96 2.09 21.93 5.44
N LEU A 97 2.95 22.93 5.67
CA LEU A 97 3.79 23.05 6.87
C LEU A 97 3.23 24.18 7.74
N GLY A 98 2.18 23.92 8.51
CA GLY A 98 1.42 24.96 9.18
C GLY A 98 0.97 26.06 8.22
N GLU A 99 1.23 27.32 8.55
CA GLU A 99 1.00 28.47 7.66
C GLU A 99 2.24 28.86 6.82
N HIS A 100 3.37 28.17 6.99
CA HIS A 100 4.65 28.52 6.38
C HIS A 100 4.80 28.03 4.94
N PHE A 101 4.12 26.94 4.56
CA PHE A 101 4.24 26.38 3.23
C PHE A 101 2.95 25.70 2.82
N LYS A 102 2.53 25.85 1.56
CA LYS A 102 1.41 25.12 0.96
C LYS A 102 1.76 24.72 -0.48
N ALA A 103 1.49 23.46 -0.82
CA ALA A 103 1.59 22.95 -2.19
C ALA A 103 0.40 22.05 -2.50
N THR A 104 0.00 22.00 -3.76
CA THR A 104 -1.10 21.16 -4.24
C THR A 104 -0.68 20.38 -5.47
N PHE A 105 -0.84 19.06 -5.45
CA PHE A 105 -0.67 18.16 -6.59
C PHE A 105 -2.03 17.71 -7.11
N ILE A 106 -2.26 17.76 -8.41
CA ILE A 106 -3.46 17.23 -9.08
C ILE A 106 -3.15 15.87 -9.69
N GLY A 107 -3.98 14.87 -9.38
CA GLY A 107 -3.88 13.51 -9.89
C GLY A 107 -4.93 13.20 -10.96
N ALA A 108 -5.54 12.01 -10.88
CA ALA A 108 -6.58 11.58 -11.81
C ALA A 108 -7.92 12.24 -11.50
N THR A 109 -8.64 12.67 -12.54
CA THR A 109 -9.94 13.35 -12.42
C THR A 109 -11.01 12.61 -13.22
N ALA A 110 -12.28 12.95 -13.03
CA ALA A 110 -13.36 12.38 -13.85
C ALA A 110 -13.17 12.60 -15.38
N GLN A 111 -12.44 13.65 -15.77
CA GLN A 111 -12.12 13.95 -17.17
C GLN A 111 -10.82 13.31 -17.65
N SER A 112 -9.92 13.00 -16.72
CA SER A 112 -8.62 12.38 -16.96
C SER A 112 -8.42 11.29 -15.90
N PRO A 113 -9.07 10.11 -16.02
CA PRO A 113 -8.99 9.04 -15.03
C PRO A 113 -7.67 8.26 -15.14
N TYR A 114 -6.57 8.99 -15.27
CA TYR A 114 -5.22 8.49 -15.46
C TYR A 114 -4.21 9.54 -14.99
N ILE A 115 -2.99 9.10 -14.73
CA ILE A 115 -1.84 9.95 -14.40
C ILE A 115 -0.74 9.59 -15.40
N VAL A 116 -0.18 10.59 -16.07
CA VAL A 116 1.01 10.39 -16.93
C VAL A 116 2.22 10.92 -16.18
N LEU A 117 3.28 10.14 -16.14
CA LEU A 117 4.57 10.50 -15.55
C LEU A 117 5.62 10.55 -16.65
N ASP A 118 6.57 11.48 -16.58
CA ASP A 118 7.74 11.45 -17.45
C ASP A 118 8.78 10.41 -17.00
N ASP A 119 9.89 10.34 -17.74
CA ASP A 119 11.06 9.49 -17.48
C ASP A 119 11.67 9.67 -16.08
N ARG A 120 11.36 10.79 -15.42
CA ARG A 120 11.83 11.17 -14.08
C ARG A 120 10.71 11.17 -13.04
N ALA A 121 9.61 10.46 -13.32
CA ALA A 121 8.49 10.28 -12.41
C ALA A 121 7.60 11.50 -12.15
N ARG A 122 7.75 12.58 -12.92
CA ARG A 122 6.99 13.81 -12.68
C ARG A 122 5.67 13.74 -13.41
N VAL A 123 4.58 14.17 -12.77
CA VAL A 123 3.25 14.18 -13.37
C VAL A 123 3.19 15.17 -14.55
N VAL A 124 2.62 14.70 -15.66
CA VAL A 124 2.44 15.40 -16.94
C VAL A 124 0.95 15.45 -17.28
N ASP A 125 0.48 16.62 -17.69
CA ASP A 125 -0.85 16.94 -18.19
C ASP A 125 -0.87 16.68 -19.69
N ALA A 126 -1.16 15.42 -20.01
CA ALA A 126 -1.25 14.94 -21.38
C ALA A 126 -2.28 15.70 -22.24
N ARG A 127 -3.20 16.49 -21.64
CA ARG A 127 -4.19 17.30 -22.39
C ARG A 127 -3.54 18.42 -23.19
N GLN A 128 -2.34 18.85 -22.82
CA GLN A 128 -1.56 19.81 -23.59
C GLN A 128 -0.74 19.15 -24.70
N GLY A 129 -0.93 17.85 -24.91
CA GLY A 129 -0.15 17.02 -25.81
C GLY A 129 1.06 16.41 -25.11
N LEU A 130 1.73 15.49 -25.80
CA LEU A 130 2.93 14.81 -25.29
C LEU A 130 4.11 15.14 -26.18
N PHE A 131 5.25 15.49 -25.57
CA PHE A 131 6.50 15.57 -26.31
C PHE A 131 6.96 14.17 -26.74
N PRO A 132 7.74 14.03 -27.82
CA PRO A 132 8.34 12.76 -28.21
C PRO A 132 9.37 12.32 -27.15
N ALA A 133 8.94 11.50 -26.19
CA ALA A 133 9.75 11.03 -25.06
C ALA A 133 9.18 9.72 -24.47
N HIS A 134 9.82 9.20 -23.43
CA HIS A 134 9.30 8.08 -22.64
C HIS A 134 8.44 8.58 -21.48
N TYR A 135 7.31 7.90 -21.24
CA TYR A 135 6.40 8.17 -20.14
C TYR A 135 5.95 6.89 -19.45
N VAL A 136 5.50 7.01 -18.20
CA VAL A 136 4.77 5.97 -17.48
C VAL A 136 3.33 6.44 -17.31
N LEU A 137 2.38 5.66 -17.80
CA LEU A 137 0.96 5.89 -17.62
C LEU A 137 0.45 5.02 -16.47
N LEU A 138 -0.24 5.62 -15.51
CA LEU A 138 -1.02 4.96 -14.47
C LEU A 138 -2.52 5.13 -14.82
N ALA A 139 -3.26 4.03 -14.97
CA ALA A 139 -4.68 4.06 -15.31
C ALA A 139 -5.42 2.80 -14.79
N PRO A 140 -6.76 2.78 -14.76
CA PRO A 140 -7.53 1.61 -14.36
C PRO A 140 -7.19 0.36 -15.21
N ALA A 141 -7.16 -0.81 -14.57
CA ALA A 141 -6.92 -2.10 -15.22
C ALA A 141 -7.94 -2.35 -16.33
N GLY A 142 -7.48 -2.90 -17.45
CA GLY A 142 -8.28 -3.03 -18.67
C GLY A 142 -8.28 -1.79 -19.57
N THR A 143 -7.49 -0.76 -19.24
CA THR A 143 -7.22 0.35 -20.16
C THR A 143 -6.54 -0.15 -21.43
N VAL A 144 -7.04 0.30 -22.59
CA VAL A 144 -6.47 0.00 -23.90
C VAL A 144 -5.76 1.24 -24.42
N VAL A 145 -4.48 1.09 -24.74
CA VAL A 145 -3.63 2.14 -25.30
C VAL A 145 -3.30 1.79 -26.75
N SER A 146 -3.47 2.75 -27.66
CA SER A 146 -3.24 2.55 -29.10
C SER A 146 -2.81 3.84 -29.81
N GLY A 147 -2.36 3.75 -31.06
CA GLY A 147 -2.03 4.92 -31.90
C GLY A 147 -0.55 5.27 -32.00
N ILE A 148 0.30 4.70 -31.14
CA ILE A 148 1.76 4.82 -31.20
C ILE A 148 2.44 3.44 -31.04
N SER A 149 3.63 3.29 -31.62
CA SER A 149 4.48 2.11 -31.46
C SER A 149 5.25 2.15 -30.13
N GLY A 150 5.45 1.00 -29.47
CA GLY A 150 6.32 0.92 -28.27
C GLY A 150 5.60 0.94 -26.92
N VAL A 151 4.29 0.71 -26.90
CA VAL A 151 3.54 0.55 -25.64
C VAL A 151 3.77 -0.86 -25.07
N SER A 152 4.21 -0.93 -23.82
CA SER A 152 4.24 -2.19 -23.08
C SER A 152 3.53 -2.03 -21.74
N GLU A 153 2.63 -2.96 -21.46
CA GLU A 153 2.04 -3.10 -20.13
C GLU A 153 3.12 -3.67 -19.20
N THR A 154 3.35 -3.00 -18.07
CA THR A 154 4.19 -3.55 -17.02
C THR A 154 3.34 -4.41 -16.11
N HIS A 155 3.52 -5.74 -16.16
CA HIS A 155 2.78 -6.70 -15.31
C HIS A 155 3.22 -6.71 -13.84
N HIS A 156 4.03 -5.76 -13.39
CA HIS A 156 4.39 -5.66 -11.99
C HIS A 156 3.24 -5.01 -11.25
N ALA A 157 2.66 -5.73 -10.28
CA ALA A 157 1.63 -5.20 -9.39
C ALA A 157 2.13 -3.85 -8.84
N HIS A 158 1.45 -2.78 -9.26
CA HIS A 158 1.57 -1.46 -8.65
C HIS A 158 1.35 -1.65 -7.15
N GLY A 159 2.10 -0.94 -6.30
CA GLY A 159 1.89 -1.02 -4.85
C GLY A 159 0.41 -0.84 -4.52
N GLU A 160 -0.27 -1.93 -4.20
CA GLU A 160 -1.67 -2.07 -3.72
C GLU A 160 -2.75 -1.12 -4.31
N TRP A 161 -2.59 -0.51 -5.49
CA TRP A 161 -3.67 0.28 -6.11
C TRP A 161 -4.63 -0.67 -6.82
N ASP A 162 -5.57 -1.20 -6.05
CA ASP A 162 -6.52 -2.19 -6.54
C ASP A 162 -7.27 -1.67 -7.78
N GLY A 163 -7.38 -2.53 -8.79
CA GLY A 163 -8.00 -2.18 -10.06
C GLY A 163 -7.23 -1.17 -10.94
N TRP A 164 -5.95 -0.88 -10.68
CA TRP A 164 -5.08 -0.02 -11.52
C TRP A 164 -3.85 -0.76 -12.06
N ALA A 165 -3.31 -0.29 -13.19
CA ALA A 165 -2.10 -0.82 -13.81
C ALA A 165 -1.21 0.31 -14.36
N ALA A 166 0.01 -0.07 -14.76
CA ALA A 166 1.00 0.84 -15.32
C ALA A 166 1.42 0.41 -16.74
N TRP A 167 1.65 1.37 -17.61
CA TRP A 167 2.14 1.18 -18.97
C TRP A 167 3.35 2.07 -19.23
N ASN A 168 4.39 1.49 -19.84
CA ASN A 168 5.46 2.29 -20.41
C ASN A 168 5.03 2.73 -21.80
N LEU A 169 5.02 4.04 -22.02
CA LEU A 169 4.72 4.69 -23.28
C LEU A 169 6.01 5.18 -23.90
N ASP A 170 6.43 4.56 -24.99
CA ASP A 170 7.51 5.08 -25.82
C ASP A 170 6.93 5.94 -26.95
N VAL A 171 7.12 7.26 -26.83
CA VAL A 171 6.64 8.26 -27.79
C VAL A 171 7.80 8.93 -28.53
N GLU A 172 9.06 8.55 -28.24
CA GLU A 172 10.26 9.22 -28.74
C GLU A 172 10.33 9.20 -30.28
N GLY A 173 9.91 8.09 -30.90
CA GLY A 173 9.87 7.92 -32.35
C GLY A 173 8.61 8.42 -33.05
N ALA A 174 7.64 9.00 -32.33
CA ALA A 174 6.37 9.42 -32.91
C ALA A 174 6.49 10.75 -33.68
N SER A 175 5.80 10.87 -34.82
CA SER A 175 5.77 12.12 -35.60
C SER A 175 4.83 13.15 -34.96
N GLU A 176 5.15 14.44 -35.06
CA GLU A 176 4.25 15.52 -34.64
C GLU A 176 2.86 15.34 -35.30
N GLY A 177 1.80 15.48 -34.49
CA GLY A 177 0.41 15.24 -34.89
C GLY A 177 -0.02 13.76 -34.85
N SER A 178 0.86 12.82 -34.49
CA SER A 178 0.43 11.46 -34.14
C SER A 178 -0.47 11.51 -32.91
N GLU A 179 -1.47 10.63 -32.84
CA GLU A 179 -2.39 10.58 -31.70
C GLU A 179 -2.20 9.31 -30.89
N LEU A 180 -2.00 9.47 -29.59
CA LEU A 180 -2.12 8.42 -28.59
C LEU A 180 -3.58 8.35 -28.13
N SER A 181 -4.25 7.23 -28.41
CA SER A 181 -5.61 6.99 -27.92
C SER A 181 -5.61 6.08 -26.70
N LEU A 182 -6.35 6.50 -25.67
CA LEU A 182 -6.48 5.82 -24.40
C LEU A 182 -7.95 5.59 -24.08
N ILE A 183 -8.34 4.33 -23.93
CA ILE A 183 -9.70 3.93 -23.59
C ILE A 183 -9.66 3.28 -22.22
N THR A 184 -10.23 3.94 -21.21
CA THR A 184 -10.39 3.35 -19.87
C THR A 184 -11.74 2.64 -19.75
N PRO A 185 -11.93 1.71 -18.80
CA PRO A 185 -13.22 1.05 -18.57
C PRO A 185 -14.36 2.03 -18.20
N GLN A 186 -14.03 3.20 -17.68
CA GLN A 186 -14.98 4.14 -17.09
C GLN A 186 -15.27 5.37 -17.97
N VAL A 187 -14.42 5.69 -18.96
CA VAL A 187 -14.51 6.93 -19.77
C VAL A 187 -14.35 6.65 -21.27
N SER A 188 -15.00 7.47 -22.10
CA SER A 188 -14.85 7.46 -23.56
C SER A 188 -13.41 7.83 -23.97
N ALA A 189 -12.93 7.32 -25.11
CA ALA A 189 -11.55 7.48 -25.58
C ALA A 189 -10.96 8.90 -25.37
N ALA A 190 -9.88 9.00 -24.60
CA ALA A 190 -9.02 10.18 -24.57
C ALA A 190 -8.03 10.08 -25.74
N SER A 191 -7.73 11.21 -26.39
CA SER A 191 -6.70 11.28 -27.43
C SER A 191 -5.70 12.39 -27.08
N PHE A 192 -4.42 12.08 -27.18
CA PHE A 192 -3.32 13.00 -26.93
C PHE A 192 -2.52 13.17 -28.20
N ALA A 193 -2.41 14.40 -28.70
CA ALA A 193 -1.54 14.70 -29.82
C ALA A 193 -0.08 14.70 -29.37
N VAL A 194 0.78 14.08 -30.14
CA VAL A 194 2.23 14.26 -30.04
C VAL A 194 2.56 15.65 -30.60
N THR A 195 3.08 16.53 -29.76
CA THR A 195 3.40 17.91 -30.14
C THR A 195 4.79 18.00 -30.77
N ALA A 196 5.11 19.16 -31.34
CA ALA A 196 6.48 19.49 -31.71
C ALA A 196 7.43 19.26 -30.53
N PRO A 197 8.70 18.87 -30.79
CA PRO A 197 9.72 18.76 -29.75
C PRO A 197 9.80 20.02 -28.88
N ALA A 198 10.11 19.84 -27.61
CA ALA A 198 10.22 20.95 -26.67
C ALA A 198 11.24 21.99 -27.15
N ALA A 199 10.95 23.27 -26.88
CA ALA A 199 11.84 24.39 -27.24
C ALA A 199 13.23 24.26 -26.62
N TRP A 200 13.32 23.53 -25.51
CA TRP A 200 14.55 23.15 -24.87
C TRP A 200 14.40 21.81 -24.13
N GLU A 201 15.52 21.19 -23.79
CA GLU A 201 15.60 19.92 -23.07
C GLU A 201 16.86 19.84 -22.19
N TRP A 202 16.73 19.31 -20.96
CA TRP A 202 17.90 19.05 -20.11
C TRP A 202 18.43 17.64 -20.27
N GLY A 203 19.71 17.53 -20.66
CA GLY A 203 20.48 16.30 -20.58
C GLY A 203 21.07 16.12 -19.18
N THR A 204 20.43 15.32 -18.34
CA THR A 204 20.95 15.01 -16.99
C THR A 204 21.37 13.55 -16.82
N ASP A 205 21.34 12.75 -17.89
CA ASP A 205 21.92 11.40 -17.89
C ASP A 205 23.44 11.48 -18.02
N VAL A 206 24.06 12.05 -16.98
CA VAL A 206 25.50 12.25 -16.89
C VAL A 206 26.02 11.60 -15.62
N ALA A 207 27.33 11.38 -15.54
CA ALA A 207 27.92 10.64 -14.44
C ALA A 207 27.66 11.30 -13.09
N THR A 208 27.06 10.54 -12.16
CA THR A 208 26.82 10.95 -10.77
C THR A 208 27.73 10.20 -9.80
N LEU A 209 27.90 10.76 -8.60
CA LEU A 209 28.64 10.13 -7.52
C LEU A 209 27.82 8.94 -7.00
N PRO A 210 28.34 7.69 -7.09
CA PRO A 210 27.58 6.52 -6.67
C PRO A 210 27.33 6.57 -5.16
N ASN A 211 26.25 5.97 -4.65
CA ASN A 211 25.90 5.96 -3.20
C ASN A 211 25.90 7.34 -2.54
N ALA A 212 25.77 8.45 -3.28
CA ALA A 212 25.79 9.79 -2.74
C ALA A 212 24.62 10.61 -3.27
N ARG A 213 24.01 11.39 -2.40
CA ARG A 213 22.92 12.30 -2.70
C ARG A 213 23.14 13.62 -1.98
N GLY A 214 22.73 14.74 -2.59
CA GLY A 214 22.61 15.99 -1.86
C GLY A 214 21.64 15.82 -0.69
N LEU A 215 21.64 16.77 0.26
CA LEU A 215 20.70 16.73 1.39
C LEU A 215 19.23 16.86 0.95
N ASP A 216 18.99 17.25 -0.31
CA ASP A 216 17.71 17.26 -1.01
C ASP A 216 17.40 15.94 -1.75
N HIS A 217 18.14 14.86 -1.45
CA HIS A 217 18.10 13.53 -2.09
C HIS A 217 18.39 13.50 -3.59
N ARG A 218 18.80 14.62 -4.18
CA ARG A 218 19.15 14.68 -5.60
C ARG A 218 20.52 14.07 -5.86
N PRO A 219 20.79 13.57 -7.07
CA PRO A 219 22.10 13.06 -7.41
C PRO A 219 23.17 14.15 -7.27
N VAL A 220 24.35 13.76 -6.78
CA VAL A 220 25.54 14.61 -6.87
C VAL A 220 26.21 14.35 -8.21
N PHE A 221 26.20 15.35 -9.09
CA PHE A 221 26.79 15.26 -10.42
C PHE A 221 28.33 15.35 -10.35
N LYS A 222 29.02 14.55 -11.16
CA LYS A 222 30.49 14.63 -11.36
C LYS A 222 30.87 15.23 -12.71
N ALA A 223 29.90 15.29 -13.61
CA ALA A 223 29.99 15.87 -14.94
C ALA A 223 28.85 16.87 -15.09
N SER A 224 29.08 17.92 -15.88
CA SER A 224 28.06 18.93 -16.13
C SER A 224 26.85 18.31 -16.82
N PRO A 225 25.62 18.54 -16.31
CA PRO A 225 24.42 18.42 -17.11
C PRO A 225 24.45 19.40 -18.29
N THR A 226 23.55 19.20 -19.25
CA THR A 226 23.40 20.08 -20.40
C THR A 226 21.98 20.59 -20.55
N VAL A 227 21.84 21.70 -21.26
CA VAL A 227 20.56 22.15 -21.83
C VAL A 227 20.70 22.26 -23.34
N THR A 228 19.77 21.64 -24.08
CA THR A 228 19.67 21.73 -25.53
C THR A 228 18.51 22.64 -25.87
N ILE A 229 18.76 23.72 -26.61
CA ILE A 229 17.78 24.69 -27.07
C ILE A 229 17.58 24.49 -28.58
N THR A 230 16.35 24.25 -28.98
CA THR A 230 15.99 23.85 -30.36
C THR A 230 15.20 24.91 -31.11
N GLN A 231 14.74 25.96 -30.43
CA GLN A 231 13.93 27.04 -30.99
C GLN A 231 14.60 28.41 -30.87
N PRO A 232 14.38 29.30 -31.85
CA PRO A 232 14.91 30.66 -31.79
C PRO A 232 14.23 31.47 -30.67
N GLY A 233 14.99 32.36 -30.07
CA GLY A 233 14.58 33.27 -28.99
C GLY A 233 15.78 33.91 -28.32
N GLU A 234 15.56 34.93 -27.50
CA GLU A 234 16.59 35.45 -26.60
C GLU A 234 16.65 34.55 -25.37
N TRP A 235 17.58 33.58 -25.36
CA TRP A 235 17.74 32.64 -24.26
C TRP A 235 18.82 33.10 -23.30
N VAL A 236 18.56 33.00 -22.00
CA VAL A 236 19.55 33.30 -20.95
C VAL A 236 19.60 32.13 -19.96
N ILE A 237 20.80 31.66 -19.66
CA ILE A 237 21.06 30.72 -18.56
C ILE A 237 21.59 31.54 -17.38
N GLN A 238 20.87 31.56 -16.27
CA GLN A 238 21.28 32.20 -15.02
C GLN A 238 21.77 31.15 -14.04
N LEU A 239 22.92 31.37 -13.42
CA LEU A 239 23.53 30.47 -12.47
C LEU A 239 23.72 31.18 -11.13
N VAL A 240 23.20 30.59 -10.07
CA VAL A 240 23.25 31.12 -8.69
C VAL A 240 23.75 30.02 -7.77
N TYR A 241 24.82 30.25 -7.03
CA TYR A 241 25.21 29.40 -5.92
C TYR A 241 24.18 29.54 -4.78
N ALA A 242 23.65 28.41 -4.32
CA ALA A 242 22.52 28.35 -3.40
C ALA A 242 22.73 27.20 -2.39
N PRO A 243 23.65 27.35 -1.42
CA PRO A 243 23.86 26.37 -0.37
C PRO A 243 22.63 26.29 0.55
N LEU A 244 22.44 25.15 1.21
CA LEU A 244 21.33 24.96 2.14
C LEU A 244 21.60 25.72 3.43
N GLY A 245 20.71 26.66 3.79
CA GLY A 245 20.85 27.49 5.00
C GLY A 245 21.93 28.57 4.94
N GLY A 246 22.59 28.77 3.78
CA GLY A 246 23.62 29.79 3.57
C GLY A 246 23.17 30.96 2.68
N GLU A 247 24.07 31.92 2.47
CA GLU A 247 23.81 33.07 1.60
C GLU A 247 23.90 32.67 0.11
N ARG A 248 22.96 33.17 -0.69
CA ARG A 248 22.91 32.93 -2.14
C ARG A 248 23.84 33.91 -2.85
N GLU A 249 24.54 33.45 -3.87
CA GLU A 249 25.47 34.26 -4.66
C GLU A 249 25.23 34.09 -6.17
N PRO A 250 24.90 35.16 -6.91
CA PRO A 250 24.78 35.09 -8.36
C PRO A 250 26.16 34.90 -9.00
N ILE A 251 26.31 33.86 -9.82
CA ILE A 251 27.58 33.46 -10.43
C ILE A 251 27.70 34.00 -11.86
N SER A 252 26.69 33.76 -12.70
CA SER A 252 26.74 34.16 -14.11
C SER A 252 25.37 34.23 -14.76
N ASP A 253 25.22 35.15 -15.73
CA ASP A 253 24.08 35.26 -16.64
C ASP A 253 24.63 35.19 -18.08
N GLU A 254 24.35 34.11 -18.80
CA GLU A 254 24.88 33.87 -20.15
C GLU A 254 23.76 33.87 -21.20
N THR A 255 23.85 34.76 -22.18
CA THR A 255 22.95 34.76 -23.34
C THR A 255 23.39 33.70 -24.34
N VAL A 256 22.50 32.76 -24.65
CA VAL A 256 22.77 31.62 -25.52
C VAL A 256 21.85 31.60 -26.74
N GLY A 257 22.31 30.97 -27.81
CA GLY A 257 21.52 30.75 -29.03
C GLY A 257 20.89 29.35 -29.05
N GLU A 258 20.47 28.90 -30.23
CA GLU A 258 20.14 27.49 -30.46
C GLU A 258 21.40 26.61 -30.36
N GLY A 259 21.30 25.45 -29.73
CA GLY A 259 22.42 24.54 -29.52
C GLY A 259 22.36 23.82 -28.18
N THR A 260 23.38 23.01 -27.90
CA THR A 260 23.55 22.31 -26.61
C THR A 260 24.65 23.00 -25.80
N PHE A 261 24.34 23.32 -24.55
CA PHE A 261 25.20 24.06 -23.64
C PHE A 261 25.46 23.26 -22.36
N GLU A 262 26.72 23.22 -21.93
CA GLU A 262 27.08 22.71 -20.61
C GLU A 262 26.74 23.77 -19.56
N ILE A 263 26.10 23.35 -18.47
CA ILE A 263 25.69 24.24 -17.38
C ILE A 263 26.87 24.63 -16.48
N PHE A 264 27.81 23.72 -16.32
CA PHE A 264 29.03 23.85 -15.53
C PHE A 264 30.23 23.53 -16.41
N PRO A 265 30.61 24.43 -17.35
CA PRO A 265 31.68 24.14 -18.30
C PRO A 265 32.99 23.86 -17.56
N SER A 266 33.58 22.70 -17.82
CA SER A 266 34.78 22.23 -17.10
C SER A 266 36.05 23.02 -17.40
N ASP A 267 36.07 23.77 -18.49
CA ASP A 267 37.21 24.54 -19.00
C ASP A 267 37.14 26.04 -18.69
N LEU A 268 35.99 26.52 -18.19
CA LEU A 268 35.77 27.95 -17.94
C LEU A 268 36.51 28.46 -16.69
N TYR A 269 36.66 27.60 -15.68
CA TYR A 269 37.33 27.93 -14.41
C TYR A 269 38.44 26.93 -14.07
N GLU A 270 39.52 27.42 -13.46
CA GLU A 270 40.62 26.57 -12.96
C GLU A 270 40.14 25.71 -11.79
N ASP A 271 39.30 26.26 -10.92
CA ASP A 271 38.69 25.54 -9.80
C ASP A 271 37.58 24.58 -10.28
N PRO A 272 37.43 23.41 -9.64
CA PRO A 272 36.29 22.53 -9.92
C PRO A 272 34.98 23.15 -9.46
N TRP A 273 33.91 22.88 -10.20
CA TRP A 273 32.55 23.17 -9.75
C TRP A 273 32.20 22.30 -8.54
N VAL A 274 32.11 22.93 -7.38
CA VAL A 274 31.67 22.31 -6.13
C VAL A 274 30.55 23.16 -5.56
N GLY A 275 29.42 22.55 -5.23
CA GLY A 275 28.33 23.27 -4.59
C GLY A 275 26.93 22.83 -5.02
N ARG A 276 25.95 23.49 -4.41
CA ARG A 276 24.55 23.44 -4.82
C ARG A 276 24.22 24.73 -5.59
N TYR A 277 23.68 24.58 -6.79
CA TYR A 277 23.43 25.70 -7.69
C TYR A 277 21.99 25.68 -8.21
N GLU A 278 21.40 26.86 -8.25
CA GLU A 278 20.16 27.14 -8.98
C GLU A 278 20.49 27.63 -10.39
N VAL A 279 19.81 27.04 -11.37
CA VAL A 279 20.00 27.31 -12.79
C VAL A 279 18.66 27.74 -13.36
N GLY A 280 18.51 29.03 -13.59
CA GLY A 280 17.36 29.62 -14.28
C GLY A 280 17.55 29.56 -15.79
N LEU A 281 16.51 29.22 -16.53
CA LEU A 281 16.45 29.35 -17.97
C LEU A 281 15.40 30.40 -18.31
N LEU A 282 15.80 31.47 -19.00
CA LEU A 282 14.90 32.53 -19.44
C LEU A 282 14.79 32.50 -20.96
N ARG A 283 13.60 32.83 -21.46
CA ARG A 283 13.32 33.09 -22.88
C ARG A 283 12.65 34.44 -22.99
N ASP A 284 13.21 35.34 -23.80
CA ASP A 284 12.68 36.67 -24.08
C ASP A 284 12.43 37.50 -22.80
N GLY A 285 13.31 37.33 -21.80
CA GLY A 285 13.25 38.02 -20.50
C GLY A 285 12.34 37.38 -19.45
N GLU A 286 11.67 36.27 -19.79
CA GLU A 286 10.77 35.53 -18.90
C GLU A 286 11.39 34.20 -18.48
N GLN A 287 11.39 33.89 -17.17
CA GLN A 287 11.93 32.63 -16.64
C GLN A 287 11.06 31.43 -17.00
N VAL A 288 11.51 30.67 -17.99
CA VAL A 288 10.86 29.47 -18.48
C VAL A 288 11.37 28.18 -17.85
N ASP A 289 12.40 28.14 -17.01
CA ASP A 289 12.65 26.99 -16.12
C ASP A 289 13.55 27.41 -14.97
N MET A 290 13.57 26.58 -13.92
CA MET A 290 14.58 26.64 -12.88
C MET A 290 14.88 25.25 -12.34
N ARG A 291 16.17 24.92 -12.27
CA ARG A 291 16.64 23.65 -11.70
C ARG A 291 17.66 23.85 -10.62
N VAL A 292 17.66 22.93 -9.67
CA VAL A 292 18.72 22.83 -8.65
C VAL A 292 19.58 21.63 -8.99
N PHE A 293 20.90 21.86 -9.06
CA PHE A 293 21.90 20.83 -9.23
C PHE A 293 22.92 20.87 -8.10
N SER A 294 23.22 19.70 -7.56
CA SER A 294 24.35 19.49 -6.65
C SER A 294 25.50 18.90 -7.47
N ILE A 295 26.62 19.60 -7.56
CA ILE A 295 27.77 19.17 -8.38
C ILE A 295 29.04 19.18 -7.54
N ALA A 296 29.84 18.12 -7.70
CA ALA A 296 31.22 18.04 -7.25
C ALA A 296 32.04 17.51 -8.42
N GLU A 297 32.37 18.42 -9.34
CA GLU A 297 33.12 18.13 -10.55
C GLU A 297 34.43 17.45 -10.19
N ALA A 298 34.78 16.38 -10.93
CA ALA A 298 36.02 15.64 -10.72
C ALA A 298 36.16 14.94 -9.34
N LEU A 299 35.11 14.92 -8.50
CA LEU A 299 35.07 14.09 -7.31
C LEU A 299 34.80 12.63 -7.70
N HIS A 300 35.66 11.74 -7.24
CA HIS A 300 35.52 10.29 -7.41
C HIS A 300 35.33 9.63 -6.06
N MET A 301 34.36 8.73 -5.97
CA MET A 301 34.19 7.85 -4.83
C MET A 301 34.41 6.41 -5.24
N ARG A 302 35.31 5.74 -4.53
CA ARG A 302 35.49 4.29 -4.61
C ARG A 302 34.86 3.67 -3.38
N ALA A 303 33.66 3.14 -3.54
CA ALA A 303 32.95 2.39 -2.50
C ALA A 303 33.25 0.89 -2.59
N LYS A 304 33.25 0.22 -1.44
CA LYS A 304 33.44 -1.22 -1.32
C LYS A 304 32.48 -1.78 -0.28
N ASN A 305 31.59 -2.67 -0.71
CA ASN A 305 30.86 -3.56 0.20
C ASN A 305 31.79 -4.72 0.55
N GLU A 306 32.08 -4.90 1.84
CA GLU A 306 32.95 -5.99 2.32
C GLU A 306 32.14 -7.21 2.83
N GLY A 307 30.85 -7.26 2.49
CA GLY A 307 29.97 -8.37 2.77
C GLY A 307 30.34 -9.68 2.04
N PRO A 308 29.58 -10.76 2.27
CA PRO A 308 29.80 -12.06 1.64
C PRO A 308 29.89 -11.98 0.11
N ARG A 309 30.69 -12.88 -0.47
CA ARG A 309 30.88 -12.98 -1.92
C ARG A 309 29.51 -13.12 -2.61
N GLY A 310 29.29 -12.34 -3.67
CA GLY A 310 28.00 -12.30 -4.37
C GLY A 310 27.01 -11.25 -3.83
N THR A 311 27.36 -10.47 -2.79
CA THR A 311 26.57 -9.31 -2.35
C THR A 311 27.23 -7.99 -2.74
N GLY A 312 26.53 -7.19 -3.54
CA GLY A 312 26.97 -5.85 -3.95
C GLY A 312 26.38 -4.71 -3.13
N PHE A 313 25.74 -4.99 -2.00
CA PHE A 313 24.97 -4.05 -1.17
C PHE A 313 25.01 -4.47 0.31
N ARG A 314 24.66 -3.55 1.21
CA ARG A 314 24.59 -3.79 2.65
C ARG A 314 23.31 -4.52 3.04
N PHE A 315 23.36 -5.29 4.11
CA PHE A 315 22.20 -5.92 4.73
C PHE A 315 22.51 -6.18 6.20
N ILE A 316 21.47 -6.37 6.99
CA ILE A 316 21.61 -6.65 8.43
C ILE A 316 21.83 -8.14 8.59
N ASP A 317 22.96 -8.54 9.15
CA ASP A 317 23.30 -9.94 9.34
C ASP A 317 22.54 -10.59 10.52
N ALA A 318 22.86 -11.85 10.81
CA ALA A 318 22.24 -12.57 11.91
C ALA A 318 22.62 -12.06 13.31
N ALA A 319 23.68 -11.25 13.43
CA ALA A 319 24.04 -10.56 14.67
C ALA A 319 23.27 -9.23 14.82
N GLY A 320 22.46 -8.84 13.84
CA GLY A 320 21.75 -7.57 13.84
C GLY A 320 22.61 -6.38 13.40
N GLN A 321 23.76 -6.64 12.76
CA GLN A 321 24.70 -5.60 12.32
C GLN A 321 24.64 -5.43 10.82
N LEU A 322 24.68 -4.19 10.33
CA LEU A 322 24.84 -3.91 8.91
C LEU A 322 26.22 -4.40 8.45
N SER A 323 26.25 -5.14 7.34
CA SER A 323 27.49 -5.63 6.77
C SER A 323 28.49 -4.48 6.48
N PRO A 324 29.81 -4.71 6.58
CA PRO A 324 30.77 -3.62 6.53
C PRO A 324 30.80 -2.92 5.16
N PHE A 325 30.90 -1.60 5.20
CA PHE A 325 31.02 -0.76 4.02
C PHE A 325 32.12 0.27 4.24
N SER A 326 32.93 0.49 3.22
CA SER A 326 33.95 1.52 3.23
C SER A 326 34.00 2.26 1.91
N TYR A 327 34.48 3.50 1.95
CA TYR A 327 34.71 4.29 0.76
C TYR A 327 35.92 5.19 0.89
N THR A 328 36.42 5.66 -0.26
CA THR A 328 37.49 6.64 -0.34
C THR A 328 37.10 7.69 -1.36
N LEU A 329 37.29 8.96 -0.99
CA LEU A 329 37.15 10.10 -1.88
C LEU A 329 38.49 10.44 -2.52
N ALA A 330 38.47 10.82 -3.78
CA ALA A 330 39.63 11.29 -4.53
C ALA A 330 39.19 12.38 -5.51
N SER A 331 40.00 13.40 -5.71
CA SER A 331 39.80 14.37 -6.78
C SER A 331 40.61 13.97 -8.02
N ALA A 332 40.14 14.36 -9.21
CA ALA A 332 40.90 14.18 -10.44
C ALA A 332 42.20 15.02 -10.44
N PRO A 333 43.25 14.59 -11.15
CA PRO A 333 44.46 15.40 -11.31
C PRO A 333 44.15 16.76 -11.95
N GLY A 334 44.61 17.86 -11.34
CA GLY A 334 44.46 19.22 -11.87
C GLY A 334 43.20 19.97 -11.43
N LYS A 335 42.25 19.29 -10.78
CA LYS A 335 41.03 19.89 -10.19
C LYS A 335 41.02 19.55 -8.70
N ALA A 336 41.61 20.42 -7.86
CA ALA A 336 41.75 20.15 -6.44
C ALA A 336 40.42 20.41 -5.70
N ILE A 337 39.98 19.42 -4.92
CA ILE A 337 38.81 19.53 -4.03
C ILE A 337 39.32 19.30 -2.60
N VAL A 338 38.87 20.13 -1.68
CA VAL A 338 39.20 20.06 -0.25
C VAL A 338 38.23 19.12 0.43
N PHE A 339 38.77 18.07 1.05
CA PHE A 339 38.04 17.09 1.87
C PHE A 339 39.02 16.31 2.75
N ASP A 340 38.51 15.66 3.80
CA ASP A 340 39.35 14.84 4.65
C ASP A 340 39.83 13.58 3.92
N LYS A 341 41.14 13.38 3.87
CA LYS A 341 41.75 12.23 3.16
C LYS A 341 41.62 10.93 3.97
N GLY A 342 41.74 9.81 3.27
CA GLY A 342 41.78 8.46 3.84
C GLY A 342 40.52 7.64 3.56
N THR A 343 40.56 6.36 3.96
CA THR A 343 39.40 5.48 3.89
C THR A 343 38.42 5.83 5.02
N ARG A 344 37.15 5.85 4.70
CA ARG A 344 36.03 6.00 5.62
C ARG A 344 35.36 4.63 5.76
N GLU A 345 35.27 4.14 6.99
CA GLU A 345 34.56 2.90 7.32
C GLU A 345 33.27 3.26 8.04
N PHE A 346 32.17 2.62 7.64
CA PHE A 346 30.88 2.77 8.31
C PHE A 346 30.82 1.88 9.56
N GLU A 347 30.23 2.41 10.61
CA GLU A 347 29.96 1.63 11.82
C GLU A 347 28.88 0.55 11.57
N PRO A 348 28.81 -0.50 12.41
CA PRO A 348 27.86 -1.60 12.25
C PRO A 348 26.37 -1.20 12.28
N THR A 349 26.03 -0.01 12.80
CA THR A 349 24.66 0.51 12.88
C THR A 349 24.43 1.75 12.01
N GLU A 350 25.49 2.27 11.37
CA GLU A 350 25.41 3.50 10.59
C GLU A 350 24.79 3.22 9.22
N THR A 351 23.66 3.84 8.90
CA THR A 351 22.93 3.66 7.64
C THR A 351 23.38 4.66 6.56
N SER A 352 23.79 5.85 6.97
CA SER A 352 24.27 6.93 6.11
C SER A 352 25.30 7.78 6.84
N ARG A 353 26.10 8.54 6.08
CA ARG A 353 27.10 9.49 6.61
C ARG A 353 27.05 10.79 5.82
N MET A 354 27.15 11.92 6.51
CA MET A 354 27.31 13.22 5.86
C MET A 354 28.79 13.48 5.55
N GLU A 355 29.05 14.04 4.37
CA GLU A 355 30.36 14.53 3.95
C GLU A 355 30.22 15.96 3.43
N THR A 356 31.23 16.76 3.72
CA THR A 356 31.36 18.12 3.20
C THR A 356 32.60 18.18 2.34
N VAL A 357 32.44 18.72 1.14
CA VAL A 357 33.56 18.97 0.21
C VAL A 357 33.53 20.42 -0.25
N ALA A 358 34.71 20.99 -0.52
CA ALA A 358 34.82 22.38 -0.94
C ALA A 358 35.77 22.55 -2.13
N SER A 359 35.52 23.55 -2.97
CA SER A 359 36.53 24.06 -3.90
C SER A 359 37.56 24.95 -3.19
N GLU A 360 38.72 25.20 -3.81
CA GLU A 360 39.69 26.16 -3.25
C GLU A 360 39.15 27.61 -3.23
N ALA A 361 38.16 27.91 -4.08
CA ALA A 361 37.41 29.17 -4.07
C ALA A 361 36.45 29.34 -2.87
N GLY A 362 36.20 28.27 -2.09
CA GLY A 362 35.37 28.33 -0.89
C GLY A 362 33.89 27.97 -1.11
N TYR A 363 33.52 27.43 -2.26
CA TYR A 363 32.17 26.89 -2.47
C TYR A 363 32.06 25.48 -1.89
N GLU A 364 31.10 25.29 -0.99
CA GLU A 364 30.90 24.04 -0.25
C GLU A 364 29.68 23.27 -0.78
N LEU A 365 29.78 21.94 -0.74
CA LEU A 365 28.68 21.00 -0.96
C LEU A 365 28.64 19.99 0.18
N ASP A 366 27.51 19.96 0.87
CA ASP A 366 27.14 18.88 1.76
C ASP A 366 26.37 17.80 0.99
N PHE A 367 26.79 16.55 1.17
CA PHE A 367 26.10 15.41 0.61
C PHE A 367 26.12 14.23 1.58
N ARG A 368 25.12 13.37 1.44
CA ARG A 368 24.96 12.15 2.21
C ARG A 368 25.45 10.96 1.40
N VAL A 369 26.36 10.19 1.97
CA VAL A 369 26.73 8.87 1.50
C VAL A 369 25.75 7.86 2.08
N THR A 370 24.92 7.26 1.23
CA THR A 370 23.95 6.23 1.58
C THR A 370 24.26 4.97 0.77
N PRO A 371 24.91 3.96 1.38
CA PRO A 371 25.17 2.68 0.72
C PRO A 371 23.86 2.02 0.30
N ALA A 372 23.86 1.35 -0.86
CA ALA A 372 22.75 0.49 -1.24
C ALA A 372 22.47 -0.56 -0.14
N THR A 373 21.23 -0.70 0.30
CA THR A 373 20.80 -1.67 1.33
C THR A 373 19.41 -2.26 1.02
N LEU A 374 19.04 -3.35 1.71
CA LEU A 374 17.67 -3.87 1.67
C LEU A 374 16.70 -2.83 2.25
N ARG A 375 15.49 -2.77 1.68
CA ARG A 375 14.39 -1.97 2.21
C ARG A 375 13.23 -2.86 2.57
N THR A 376 12.64 -2.66 3.73
CA THR A 376 11.47 -3.39 4.20
C THR A 376 10.27 -2.46 4.19
N ARG A 377 9.09 -2.99 3.88
CA ARG A 377 7.83 -2.24 3.97
C ARG A 377 6.77 -3.10 4.63
N VAL A 378 6.11 -2.56 5.64
CA VAL A 378 5.05 -3.25 6.40
C VAL A 378 3.84 -2.34 6.55
N LYS A 379 2.64 -2.89 6.35
CA LYS A 379 1.37 -2.22 6.65
C LYS A 379 0.84 -2.66 8.00
N LEU A 380 0.62 -1.69 8.89
CA LEU A 380 -0.02 -1.93 10.19
C LEU A 380 -1.48 -1.45 10.14
N THR A 381 -2.30 -1.95 11.06
CA THR A 381 -3.72 -1.66 11.16
C THR A 381 -3.88 -0.19 11.49
N GLY A 382 -4.59 0.55 10.65
CA GLY A 382 -4.79 1.99 10.83
C GLY A 382 -3.50 2.80 10.62
N THR A 383 -2.51 2.26 9.91
CA THR A 383 -1.34 3.01 9.41
C THR A 383 -1.11 2.67 7.95
N GLU A 384 -0.39 3.55 7.27
CA GLU A 384 -0.01 3.35 5.88
C GLU A 384 1.33 2.61 5.78
N PRO A 385 1.59 1.90 4.67
CA PRO A 385 2.84 1.18 4.52
C PRO A 385 4.05 2.13 4.51
N THR A 386 5.00 1.92 5.41
CA THR A 386 6.22 2.73 5.52
C THR A 386 7.43 1.91 5.08
N GLU A 387 8.40 2.53 4.38
CA GLU A 387 9.69 1.90 4.06
C GLU A 387 10.69 2.12 5.19
N SER A 388 11.42 1.06 5.55
CA SER A 388 12.48 1.08 6.53
C SER A 388 13.76 0.45 5.96
N PHE A 389 14.91 0.98 6.35
CA PHE A 389 16.25 0.53 5.96
C PHE A 389 16.96 -0.27 7.07
N ASP A 390 16.36 -0.31 8.24
CA ASP A 390 16.86 -0.91 9.47
C ASP A 390 16.02 -2.14 9.88
N LYS A 391 16.42 -2.80 10.96
CA LYS A 391 15.72 -3.98 11.45
C LYS A 391 14.54 -3.57 12.31
N GLN A 392 13.34 -3.84 11.82
CA GLN A 392 12.11 -3.40 12.46
C GLN A 392 11.68 -4.31 13.62
N VAL A 393 11.05 -3.74 14.66
CA VAL A 393 10.34 -4.49 15.69
C VAL A 393 8.84 -4.44 15.37
N ILE A 394 8.28 -5.58 14.99
CA ILE A 394 6.89 -5.67 14.55
C ILE A 394 6.05 -6.35 15.61
N TYR A 395 5.09 -5.62 16.19
CA TYR A 395 4.07 -6.22 17.04
C TYR A 395 3.02 -6.90 16.17
N ALA A 396 2.92 -8.23 16.27
CA ALA A 396 2.04 -9.02 15.41
C ALA A 396 0.56 -8.62 15.53
N SER A 397 0.13 -8.07 16.66
CA SER A 397 -1.21 -7.52 16.84
C SER A 397 -1.49 -6.29 15.99
N LEU A 398 -0.46 -5.53 15.62
CA LEU A 398 -0.60 -4.32 14.81
C LEU A 398 -0.62 -4.61 13.31
N LEU A 399 -0.20 -5.78 12.83
CA LEU A 399 -0.19 -6.08 11.39
C LEU A 399 -1.59 -5.95 10.75
N ASP A 400 -1.70 -5.27 9.61
CA ASP A 400 -2.93 -5.34 8.82
C ASP A 400 -3.10 -6.77 8.28
N ALA A 401 -4.24 -7.41 8.54
CA ALA A 401 -4.45 -8.81 8.16
C ALA A 401 -4.50 -9.02 6.64
N ASP A 402 -4.84 -7.99 5.87
CA ASP A 402 -5.11 -8.12 4.44
C ASP A 402 -3.93 -7.66 3.56
N ALA A 403 -2.81 -7.29 4.20
CA ALA A 403 -1.62 -6.78 3.54
C ALA A 403 -0.42 -7.75 3.60
N ALA A 404 0.72 -7.32 3.06
CA ALA A 404 1.97 -8.06 3.09
C ALA A 404 3.16 -7.23 3.57
N LEU A 405 4.09 -7.89 4.25
CA LEU A 405 5.46 -7.38 4.40
C LEU A 405 6.17 -7.59 3.07
N THR A 406 6.80 -6.54 2.54
CA THR A 406 7.61 -6.61 1.32
C THR A 406 9.05 -6.23 1.62
N VAL A 407 10.00 -6.91 0.96
CA VAL A 407 11.42 -6.56 0.99
C VAL A 407 11.88 -6.29 -0.42
N TYR A 408 12.45 -5.10 -0.61
CA TYR A 408 13.12 -4.70 -1.83
C TYR A 408 14.63 -4.88 -1.69
N SER A 409 15.24 -5.45 -2.73
CA SER A 409 16.68 -5.61 -2.85
C SER A 409 17.29 -4.76 -3.98
N PRO A 410 18.42 -4.07 -3.73
CA PRO A 410 19.18 -3.35 -4.75
C PRO A 410 19.64 -4.22 -5.92
N GLN A 411 19.68 -5.54 -5.76
CA GLN A 411 20.03 -6.52 -6.80
C GLN A 411 19.04 -7.70 -6.79
N PRO A 412 18.79 -8.38 -7.93
CA PRO A 412 17.89 -9.53 -7.97
C PRO A 412 18.39 -10.65 -7.06
N LEU A 413 17.53 -11.17 -6.18
CA LEU A 413 17.85 -12.23 -5.24
C LEU A 413 17.48 -13.60 -5.83
N PRO A 414 18.45 -14.50 -6.05
CA PRO A 414 18.18 -15.87 -6.47
C PRO A 414 17.63 -16.72 -5.32
N LEU A 415 16.63 -17.56 -5.57
CA LEU A 415 16.07 -18.52 -4.60
C LEU A 415 15.78 -17.88 -3.22
N ALA A 416 15.04 -16.78 -3.21
CA ALA A 416 14.77 -16.02 -2.00
C ALA A 416 13.72 -16.70 -1.12
N LYS A 417 13.94 -16.71 0.20
CA LYS A 417 13.11 -17.41 1.20
C LYS A 417 12.94 -16.61 2.47
N PHE A 418 11.70 -16.43 2.91
CA PHE A 418 11.42 -15.95 4.25
C PHE A 418 11.42 -17.11 5.25
N VAL A 419 12.24 -16.98 6.28
CA VAL A 419 12.37 -17.96 7.35
C VAL A 419 12.15 -17.28 8.69
N ALA A 420 11.27 -17.85 9.50
CA ALA A 420 11.15 -17.49 10.90
C ALA A 420 12.02 -18.42 11.76
N ILE A 421 12.77 -17.84 12.69
CA ILE A 421 13.56 -18.55 13.69
C ILE A 421 12.99 -18.20 15.07
N ASP A 422 12.52 -19.20 15.80
CA ASP A 422 12.05 -19.00 17.18
C ASP A 422 13.19 -18.98 18.19
N LYS A 423 12.90 -18.61 19.45
CA LYS A 423 13.88 -18.65 20.57
C LYS A 423 14.52 -20.03 20.80
N ARG A 424 13.94 -21.11 20.28
CA ARG A 424 14.47 -22.48 20.37
C ARG A 424 15.29 -22.87 19.12
N GLN A 425 15.63 -21.90 18.28
CA GLN A 425 16.39 -22.06 17.05
C GLN A 425 15.70 -22.98 16.02
N LYS A 426 14.36 -23.11 16.08
CA LYS A 426 13.61 -23.84 15.05
C LYS A 426 13.33 -22.92 13.88
N MET A 427 13.89 -23.27 12.72
CA MET A 427 13.59 -22.62 11.44
C MET A 427 12.25 -23.12 10.88
N LYS A 428 11.44 -22.18 10.41
CA LYS A 428 10.21 -22.43 9.66
C LYS A 428 10.18 -21.54 8.42
N SER A 429 10.09 -22.15 7.23
CA SER A 429 9.84 -21.43 5.99
C SER A 429 8.43 -20.84 6.01
N LEU A 430 8.31 -19.56 5.67
CA LEU A 430 7.03 -18.85 5.63
C LEU A 430 6.57 -18.53 4.21
N ALA A 431 7.50 -18.13 3.35
CA ALA A 431 7.28 -17.88 1.93
C ALA A 431 8.59 -18.11 1.16
N SER A 432 8.50 -18.42 -0.14
CA SER A 432 9.67 -18.75 -0.97
C SER A 432 9.38 -18.45 -2.43
N THR A 433 10.38 -18.00 -3.17
CA THR A 433 10.36 -17.92 -4.65
C THR A 433 10.73 -19.26 -5.30
N ALA A 434 10.58 -20.37 -4.57
CA ALA A 434 10.91 -21.70 -5.08
C ALA A 434 9.86 -22.12 -6.12
N GLY A 435 10.25 -22.98 -7.06
CA GLY A 435 9.46 -23.29 -8.25
C GLY A 435 9.83 -22.43 -9.46
N SER A 436 10.84 -21.56 -9.36
CA SER A 436 11.27 -20.65 -10.43
C SER A 436 12.78 -20.58 -10.55
N THR A 437 13.28 -20.38 -11.77
CA THR A 437 14.69 -20.04 -12.03
C THR A 437 14.96 -18.54 -12.00
N GLN A 438 13.91 -17.71 -11.88
CA GLN A 438 14.05 -16.25 -11.88
C GLN A 438 14.54 -15.74 -10.53
N SER A 439 15.39 -14.73 -10.57
CA SER A 439 15.79 -13.94 -9.41
C SER A 439 14.84 -12.75 -9.24
N HIS A 440 14.55 -12.40 -7.99
CA HIS A 440 13.52 -11.41 -7.67
C HIS A 440 14.11 -10.23 -6.90
N ARG A 441 13.81 -9.00 -7.33
CA ARG A 441 14.15 -7.78 -6.58
C ARG A 441 13.16 -7.48 -5.45
N ASN A 442 11.91 -7.90 -5.63
CA ASN A 442 10.83 -7.74 -4.68
C ASN A 442 10.37 -9.10 -4.21
N VAL A 443 10.34 -9.30 -2.89
CA VAL A 443 9.84 -10.52 -2.27
C VAL A 443 8.84 -10.14 -1.18
N SER A 444 7.75 -10.88 -1.08
CA SER A 444 6.67 -10.58 -0.16
C SER A 444 6.32 -11.76 0.75
N LEU A 445 5.77 -11.43 1.90
CA LEU A 445 5.26 -12.36 2.89
C LEU A 445 3.94 -11.80 3.45
N SER A 446 2.84 -12.56 3.33
CA SER A 446 1.55 -12.08 3.83
C SER A 446 1.58 -11.86 5.35
N ASN A 447 0.93 -10.79 5.80
CA ASN A 447 0.84 -10.47 7.22
C ASN A 447 0.11 -11.56 8.00
N ARG A 448 -0.85 -12.27 7.38
CA ARG A 448 -1.49 -13.47 7.96
C ARG A 448 -0.48 -14.57 8.26
N ALA A 449 0.42 -14.88 7.32
CA ALA A 449 1.45 -15.88 7.52
C ALA A 449 2.42 -15.47 8.64
N LEU A 450 2.79 -14.19 8.69
CA LEU A 450 3.66 -13.63 9.73
C LEU A 450 3.01 -13.72 11.12
N ARG A 451 1.75 -13.30 11.25
CA ARG A 451 0.94 -13.45 12.48
C ARG A 451 0.83 -14.91 12.92
N HIS A 452 0.55 -15.80 11.98
CA HIS A 452 0.41 -17.24 12.26
C HIS A 452 1.73 -17.87 12.75
N ALA A 453 2.87 -17.42 12.22
CA ALA A 453 4.18 -17.94 12.60
C ALA A 453 4.52 -17.66 14.08
N VAL A 454 4.13 -16.51 14.62
CA VAL A 454 4.36 -16.16 16.03
C VAL A 454 3.26 -16.65 16.97
N ARG A 455 2.15 -17.22 16.47
CA ARG A 455 0.95 -17.61 17.27
C ARG A 455 1.26 -18.46 18.51
N LYS A 456 2.28 -19.34 18.44
CA LYS A 456 2.67 -20.26 19.54
C LYS A 456 3.93 -19.83 20.31
N GLN A 457 4.59 -18.76 19.89
CA GLN A 457 5.84 -18.26 20.47
C GLN A 457 5.63 -16.85 21.04
N SER A 458 6.52 -16.39 21.92
CA SER A 458 6.46 -15.00 22.43
C SER A 458 7.07 -14.01 21.45
N SER A 459 8.11 -14.43 20.72
CA SER A 459 8.69 -13.70 19.60
C SER A 459 9.36 -14.66 18.61
N MET A 460 9.64 -14.15 17.42
CA MET A 460 10.47 -14.80 16.42
C MET A 460 11.32 -13.77 15.68
N GLU A 461 12.45 -14.23 15.15
CA GLU A 461 13.28 -13.47 14.24
C GLU A 461 12.89 -13.82 12.81
N LEU A 462 12.57 -12.81 12.00
CA LEU A 462 12.29 -12.95 10.58
C LEU A 462 13.57 -12.72 9.78
N TYR A 463 13.94 -13.71 8.97
CA TYR A 463 15.08 -13.64 8.07
C TYR A 463 14.62 -13.73 6.62
N LEU A 464 15.35 -13.02 5.75
CA LEU A 464 15.34 -13.26 4.32
C LEU A 464 16.64 -13.97 3.95
N LEU A 465 16.51 -15.13 3.32
CA LEU A 465 17.62 -15.91 2.80
C LEU A 465 17.61 -15.84 1.27
N TRP A 466 18.77 -15.83 0.64
CA TRP A 466 18.89 -15.97 -0.81
C TRP A 466 20.20 -16.66 -1.17
N SER A 467 20.25 -17.24 -2.37
CA SER A 467 21.44 -17.92 -2.87
C SER A 467 22.46 -16.94 -3.46
N THR A 468 23.74 -17.27 -3.31
CA THR A 468 24.84 -16.61 -4.04
C THR A 468 24.91 -17.02 -5.52
N LEU A 469 24.22 -18.10 -5.91
CA LEU A 469 24.26 -18.68 -7.24
C LEU A 469 22.99 -18.32 -8.02
N SER A 470 23.12 -17.46 -9.03
CA SER A 470 22.04 -17.21 -9.99
C SER A 470 21.88 -18.38 -10.96
N TYR A 471 20.74 -18.45 -11.66
CA TYR A 471 20.54 -19.49 -12.68
C TYR A 471 21.50 -19.31 -13.86
N GLU A 472 21.84 -18.08 -14.22
CA GLU A 472 22.82 -17.75 -15.25
C GLU A 472 24.22 -18.25 -14.85
N ASP A 473 24.66 -17.93 -13.63
CA ASP A 473 25.93 -18.41 -13.09
C ASP A 473 25.96 -19.94 -12.95
N PHE A 474 24.83 -20.56 -12.58
CA PHE A 474 24.70 -22.02 -12.56
C PHE A 474 24.94 -22.59 -13.96
N LEU A 475 24.29 -22.06 -15.00
CA LEU A 475 24.48 -22.52 -16.37
C LEU A 475 25.91 -22.32 -16.86
N ASP A 476 26.56 -21.21 -16.47
CA ASP A 476 27.93 -20.91 -16.83
C ASP A 476 28.97 -21.74 -16.04
N SER A 477 28.57 -22.30 -14.90
CA SER A 477 29.38 -23.27 -14.15
C SER A 477 29.37 -24.68 -14.75
N LEU A 478 28.40 -24.99 -15.61
CA LEU A 478 28.28 -26.29 -16.28
C LEU A 478 29.18 -26.36 -17.52
N ASP A 479 29.72 -27.55 -17.80
CA ASP A 479 30.33 -27.80 -19.11
C ASP A 479 29.28 -27.83 -20.23
N ASP A 480 29.71 -27.66 -21.49
CA ASP A 480 28.82 -27.58 -22.66
C ASP A 480 27.85 -28.79 -22.78
N ALA A 481 28.32 -29.99 -22.39
CA ALA A 481 27.53 -31.22 -22.48
C ALA A 481 26.49 -31.32 -21.35
N ALA A 482 26.82 -30.87 -20.14
CA ALA A 482 25.92 -30.76 -19.00
C ALA A 482 24.89 -29.64 -19.22
N ARG A 483 25.32 -28.46 -19.70
CA ARG A 483 24.44 -27.35 -20.05
C ARG A 483 23.42 -27.75 -21.11
N SER A 484 23.86 -28.42 -22.18
CA SER A 484 22.96 -28.91 -23.23
C SER A 484 21.96 -29.95 -22.69
N ARG A 485 22.40 -30.87 -21.84
CA ARG A 485 21.51 -31.85 -21.20
C ARG A 485 20.50 -31.19 -20.29
N HIS A 486 20.91 -30.22 -19.48
CA HIS A 486 20.05 -29.47 -18.58
C HIS A 486 18.99 -28.68 -19.34
N LEU A 487 19.38 -27.92 -20.36
CA LEU A 487 18.45 -27.12 -21.17
C LEU A 487 17.44 -27.97 -21.96
N ALA A 488 17.76 -29.21 -22.28
CA ALA A 488 16.85 -30.16 -22.93
C ALA A 488 15.82 -30.81 -21.99
N GLN A 489 15.94 -30.63 -20.67
CA GLN A 489 14.97 -31.16 -19.71
C GLN A 489 13.67 -30.34 -19.66
N ALA A 490 12.61 -30.93 -19.13
CA ALA A 490 11.37 -30.23 -18.84
C ALA A 490 11.60 -29.07 -17.84
N PRO A 491 10.86 -27.95 -17.94
CA PRO A 491 11.02 -26.77 -17.08
C PRO A 491 11.08 -27.09 -15.58
N GLU A 492 10.16 -27.92 -15.09
CA GLU A 492 10.07 -28.33 -13.68
C GLU A 492 11.34 -29.03 -13.21
N ARG A 493 11.94 -29.87 -14.05
CA ARG A 493 13.14 -30.63 -13.68
C ARG A 493 14.39 -29.76 -13.66
N ARG A 494 14.44 -28.76 -14.56
CA ARG A 494 15.48 -27.72 -14.55
C ARG A 494 15.46 -26.93 -13.26
N VAL A 495 14.27 -26.50 -12.83
CA VAL A 495 14.07 -25.81 -11.55
C VAL A 495 14.61 -26.65 -10.39
N VAL A 496 14.19 -27.91 -10.28
CA VAL A 496 14.62 -28.79 -9.17
C VAL A 496 16.15 -28.98 -9.13
N GLU A 497 16.79 -29.18 -10.29
CA GLU A 497 18.25 -29.37 -10.38
C GLU A 497 19.01 -28.09 -9.99
N TYR A 498 18.53 -26.93 -10.47
CA TYR A 498 19.07 -25.63 -10.10
C TYR A 498 18.91 -25.36 -8.60
N GLU A 499 17.71 -25.54 -8.05
CA GLU A 499 17.42 -25.29 -6.64
C GLU A 499 18.27 -26.13 -5.69
N ALA A 500 18.53 -27.40 -6.06
CA ALA A 500 19.41 -28.26 -5.28
C ALA A 500 20.85 -27.70 -5.20
N SER A 501 21.31 -27.06 -6.28
CA SER A 501 22.64 -26.43 -6.33
C SER A 501 22.65 -25.08 -5.59
N ALA A 502 21.65 -24.24 -5.86
CA ALA A 502 21.52 -22.91 -5.28
C ALA A 502 21.28 -22.94 -3.75
N ALA A 503 20.64 -23.98 -3.21
CA ALA A 503 20.42 -24.12 -1.78
C ALA A 503 21.69 -24.43 -0.95
N SER A 504 22.85 -24.66 -1.59
CA SER A 504 24.09 -25.03 -0.91
C SER A 504 24.79 -23.86 -0.20
N ASP A 505 24.61 -22.64 -0.71
CA ASP A 505 25.25 -21.42 -0.19
C ASP A 505 24.21 -20.29 -0.13
N LEU A 506 23.74 -20.00 1.09
CA LEU A 506 22.70 -19.02 1.36
C LEU A 506 23.24 -17.89 2.23
N ILE A 507 22.90 -16.66 1.86
CA ILE A 507 23.11 -15.47 2.68
C ILE A 507 21.88 -15.27 3.56
N TYR A 508 22.09 -14.75 4.76
CA TYR A 508 21.06 -14.52 5.77
C TYR A 508 21.01 -13.04 6.11
N ALA A 509 19.88 -12.39 5.85
CA ALA A 509 19.59 -11.06 6.37
C ALA A 509 18.50 -11.10 7.43
N ALA A 510 18.74 -10.47 8.58
CA ALA A 510 17.71 -10.19 9.57
C ALA A 510 16.83 -9.03 9.08
N ILE A 511 15.53 -9.27 9.00
CA ILE A 511 14.54 -8.32 8.48
C ILE A 511 13.80 -7.64 9.61
N ALA A 512 13.26 -8.44 10.54
CA ALA A 512 12.46 -7.93 11.64
C ALA A 512 12.46 -8.87 12.83
N THR A 513 12.27 -8.31 14.02
CA THR A 513 11.86 -9.08 15.20
C THR A 513 10.35 -8.98 15.32
N VAL A 514 9.64 -10.10 15.21
CA VAL A 514 8.18 -10.12 15.35
C VAL A 514 7.81 -10.57 16.76
N LYS A 515 7.15 -9.68 17.50
CA LYS A 515 6.71 -9.91 18.88
C LYS A 515 5.23 -10.26 18.89
N ARG A 516 4.85 -11.31 19.62
CA ARG A 516 3.44 -11.68 19.82
C ARG A 516 2.76 -10.76 20.83
N ALA A 517 3.46 -10.46 21.91
CA ALA A 517 2.92 -9.70 23.01
C ALA A 517 2.81 -8.22 22.58
N PRO A 518 1.71 -7.53 22.90
CA PRO A 518 1.51 -6.13 22.53
C PRO A 518 2.49 -5.20 23.25
N LEU A 519 2.70 -3.99 22.72
CA LEU A 519 3.56 -2.96 23.33
C LEU A 519 3.17 -2.68 24.80
N ILE A 520 1.89 -2.40 25.02
CA ILE A 520 1.28 -2.24 26.34
C ILE A 520 0.53 -3.50 26.77
N THR A 521 0.61 -3.83 28.06
CA THR A 521 -0.07 -4.97 28.71
C THR A 521 -1.26 -4.56 29.55
N GLY A 522 -1.31 -3.30 29.97
CA GLY A 522 -2.37 -2.75 30.79
C GLY A 522 -2.25 -1.24 30.91
N ALA A 523 -3.32 -0.64 31.41
CA ALA A 523 -3.36 0.77 31.77
C ALA A 523 -4.17 0.93 33.07
N THR A 524 -3.75 1.85 33.93
CA THR A 524 -4.46 2.21 35.15
C THR A 524 -4.73 3.69 35.18
N LEU A 525 -5.96 4.07 35.58
CA LEU A 525 -6.35 5.46 35.70
C LEU A 525 -5.98 6.00 37.08
N SER A 526 -5.27 7.13 37.10
CA SER A 526 -5.18 8.01 38.27
C SER A 526 -6.15 9.20 38.11
N GLU A 527 -6.21 10.11 39.09
CA GLU A 527 -7.10 11.29 38.99
C GLU A 527 -6.76 12.21 37.81
N THR A 528 -5.50 12.24 37.35
CA THR A 528 -5.02 13.23 36.37
C THR A 528 -4.17 12.65 35.26
N HIS A 529 -3.76 11.38 35.35
CA HIS A 529 -2.84 10.73 34.40
C HIS A 529 -3.23 9.27 34.17
N VAL A 530 -2.78 8.71 33.06
CA VAL A 530 -2.84 7.27 32.77
C VAL A 530 -1.48 6.66 33.03
N GLU A 531 -1.42 5.61 33.83
CA GLU A 531 -0.21 4.80 34.01
C GLU A 531 -0.27 3.61 33.06
N LEU A 532 0.78 3.40 32.27
CA LEU A 532 0.87 2.31 31.32
C LEU A 532 1.78 1.20 31.85
N SER A 533 1.37 -0.05 31.66
CA SER A 533 2.19 -1.22 31.95
C SER A 533 2.73 -1.78 30.65
N PHE A 534 4.05 -1.90 30.51
CA PHE A 534 4.69 -2.37 29.28
C PHE A 534 5.13 -3.84 29.39
N ASN A 535 5.34 -4.48 28.24
CA ASN A 535 5.97 -5.81 28.18
C ASN A 535 7.50 -5.76 28.23
N GLU A 536 8.09 -4.57 28.11
CA GLU A 536 9.51 -4.30 27.93
C GLU A 536 9.99 -3.30 28.99
N GLU A 537 11.31 -3.20 29.20
CA GLU A 537 11.88 -2.19 30.09
C GLU A 537 11.65 -0.80 29.48
N GLU A 538 11.22 0.19 30.28
CA GLU A 538 10.85 1.54 29.80
C GLU A 538 11.96 2.23 29.00
N GLU A 539 13.24 1.91 29.26
CA GLU A 539 14.40 2.48 28.56
C GLU A 539 14.52 2.05 27.08
N GLU A 540 13.81 1.00 26.65
CA GLU A 540 13.79 0.52 25.25
C GLU A 540 12.60 1.07 24.43
N ILE A 541 11.74 1.90 25.04
CA ILE A 541 10.50 2.39 24.44
C ILE A 541 10.77 3.79 23.83
N SER A 542 10.53 3.92 22.53
CA SER A 542 10.56 5.22 21.82
C SER A 542 9.49 6.18 22.36
N ASP A 543 9.50 7.44 21.90
CA ASP A 543 8.39 8.36 22.16
C ASP A 543 7.04 7.69 21.84
N LEU A 544 6.01 7.94 22.66
CA LEU A 544 4.73 7.24 22.57
C LEU A 544 3.61 8.15 22.04
N LEU A 545 2.84 7.62 21.11
CA LEU A 545 1.54 8.17 20.72
C LEU A 545 0.44 7.40 21.43
N VAL A 546 -0.25 8.09 22.35
CA VAL A 546 -1.31 7.47 23.15
C VAL A 546 -2.64 8.17 22.90
N TRP A 547 -3.63 7.38 22.56
CA TRP A 547 -5.00 7.80 22.28
C TRP A 547 -5.98 7.12 23.23
N ALA A 548 -6.99 7.87 23.66
CA ALA A 548 -7.99 7.40 24.58
C ALA A 548 -9.43 7.62 24.06
N TRP A 549 -10.27 6.59 24.21
CA TRP A 549 -11.71 6.66 23.98
C TRP A 549 -12.45 6.30 25.27
N PRO A 550 -13.61 6.90 25.53
CA PRO A 550 -14.56 6.34 26.47
C PRO A 550 -15.10 4.99 25.98
N LEU A 551 -15.14 3.99 26.84
CA LEU A 551 -15.66 2.66 26.47
C LEU A 551 -17.18 2.68 26.21
N ASN A 552 -17.91 3.65 26.77
CA ASN A 552 -19.34 3.87 26.53
C ASN A 552 -19.64 4.59 25.21
N ASP A 553 -18.63 5.18 24.58
CA ASP A 553 -18.73 5.82 23.27
C ASP A 553 -17.44 5.52 22.49
N PRO A 554 -17.24 4.29 22.00
CA PRO A 554 -16.01 3.90 21.31
C PRO A 554 -15.93 4.45 19.88
N ALA A 555 -17.01 5.04 19.36
CA ALA A 555 -17.11 5.55 18.00
C ALA A 555 -16.74 7.04 17.86
N ARG A 556 -16.71 7.80 18.96
CA ARG A 556 -16.25 9.19 18.93
C ARG A 556 -14.77 9.30 18.56
N SER A 557 -14.36 10.49 18.16
CA SER A 557 -12.93 10.80 17.98
C SER A 557 -12.16 10.62 19.29
N PRO A 558 -10.97 9.97 19.25
CA PRO A 558 -10.14 9.83 20.43
C PRO A 558 -9.54 11.16 20.87
N GLU A 559 -9.10 11.20 22.12
CA GLU A 559 -8.27 12.28 22.64
C GLU A 559 -6.81 11.81 22.78
N ARG A 560 -5.86 12.65 22.36
CA ARG A 560 -4.43 12.38 22.53
C ARG A 560 -4.04 12.65 23.99
N LEU A 561 -3.31 11.72 24.59
CA LEU A 561 -2.71 11.91 25.92
C LEU A 561 -1.29 12.44 25.74
N VAL A 562 -1.08 13.72 26.02
CA VAL A 562 0.26 14.35 26.03
C VAL A 562 0.87 14.11 27.41
N ASP A 563 2.09 13.58 27.45
CA ASP A 563 2.76 13.18 28.70
C ASP A 563 1.89 12.26 29.60
N LEU A 564 1.02 11.47 28.96
CA LEU A 564 0.01 10.62 29.60
C LEU A 564 -0.98 11.36 30.52
N ALA A 565 -1.07 12.69 30.43
CA ALA A 565 -2.03 13.48 31.18
C ALA A 565 -3.46 13.23 30.66
N LEU A 566 -4.41 13.09 31.59
CA LEU A 566 -5.81 12.81 31.29
C LEU A 566 -6.59 14.12 31.07
N PRO A 567 -7.13 14.37 29.86
CA PRO A 567 -7.96 15.54 29.58
C PRO A 567 -9.20 15.61 30.46
N SER A 568 -9.69 16.82 30.73
CA SER A 568 -10.87 17.03 31.58
C SER A 568 -12.14 16.34 31.05
N SER A 569 -12.24 16.17 29.74
CA SER A 569 -13.34 15.45 29.06
C SER A 569 -13.33 13.94 29.29
N LEU A 570 -12.22 13.37 29.77
CA LEU A 570 -12.08 11.93 30.05
C LEU A 570 -12.08 11.59 31.55
N GLN A 571 -11.93 12.57 32.45
CA GLN A 571 -11.86 12.35 33.90
C GLN A 571 -13.13 11.72 34.50
N GLU A 572 -14.31 11.97 33.91
CA GLU A 572 -15.60 11.41 34.35
C GLU A 572 -16.26 10.50 33.29
N ALA A 573 -15.52 10.13 32.24
CA ALA A 573 -16.08 9.37 31.11
C ALA A 573 -16.26 7.86 31.41
N GLY A 574 -15.87 7.40 32.61
CA GLY A 574 -15.88 5.99 33.00
C GLY A 574 -14.66 5.25 32.46
N PRO A 575 -14.75 3.91 32.27
CA PRO A 575 -13.65 3.12 31.73
C PRO A 575 -13.19 3.63 30.36
N LEU A 576 -11.88 3.64 30.11
CA LEU A 576 -11.29 4.15 28.88
C LEU A 576 -10.62 3.03 28.08
N ILE A 577 -10.72 3.08 26.76
CA ILE A 577 -9.91 2.30 25.82
C ILE A 577 -8.64 3.11 25.56
N ILE A 578 -7.48 2.50 25.78
CA ILE A 578 -6.17 3.11 25.58
C ILE A 578 -5.44 2.37 24.47
N ASP A 579 -5.12 3.10 23.40
CA ASP A 579 -4.27 2.65 22.28
C ASP A 579 -2.94 3.38 22.35
N ALA A 580 -1.83 2.63 22.45
CA ALA A 580 -0.48 3.19 22.48
C ALA A 580 0.34 2.64 21.32
N ARG A 581 1.04 3.53 20.64
CA ARG A 581 1.88 3.26 19.47
C ARG A 581 3.26 3.88 19.67
N ALA A 582 4.28 3.27 19.08
CA ALA A 582 5.59 3.89 18.96
C ALA A 582 5.50 5.09 18.01
N GLU A 583 6.11 6.21 18.39
CA GLU A 583 6.36 7.37 17.52
C GLU A 583 7.70 7.15 16.82
N GLU A 584 7.64 6.93 15.52
CA GLU A 584 8.80 6.76 14.63
C GLU A 584 8.77 7.80 13.49
N PRO A 585 9.88 8.04 12.78
CA PRO A 585 9.85 8.82 11.53
C PRO A 585 8.77 8.27 10.57
N LEU A 586 8.03 9.17 9.90
CA LEU A 586 6.86 8.85 9.05
C LEU A 586 5.60 8.35 9.77
N THR A 587 5.58 8.31 11.10
CA THR A 587 4.35 7.98 11.83
C THR A 587 3.27 9.04 11.62
N ASP A 588 2.07 8.59 11.27
CA ASP A 588 0.89 9.45 11.23
C ASP A 588 0.45 9.80 12.66
N LEU A 589 0.54 11.09 12.97
CA LEU A 589 0.14 11.72 14.22
C LEU A 589 -1.36 12.04 14.26
N SER A 590 -2.11 11.73 13.20
CA SER A 590 -3.56 11.88 13.17
C SER A 590 -4.25 10.95 14.17
N ALA A 591 -5.43 11.37 14.61
CA ALA A 591 -6.26 10.56 15.49
C ALA A 591 -6.71 9.28 14.76
N PRO A 592 -6.43 8.08 15.30
CA PRO A 592 -6.93 6.85 14.70
C PRO A 592 -8.47 6.81 14.71
N ALA A 593 -9.05 6.30 13.63
CA ALA A 593 -10.51 6.20 13.50
C ALA A 593 -11.13 5.21 14.50
N HIS A 594 -10.42 4.12 14.81
CA HIS A 594 -10.86 3.08 15.74
C HIS A 594 -9.70 2.59 16.61
N PRO A 595 -9.99 2.07 17.82
CA PRO A 595 -8.98 1.43 18.66
C PRO A 595 -8.29 0.25 17.97
N ALA A 596 -6.97 0.14 18.13
CA ALA A 596 -6.24 -1.03 17.64
C ALA A 596 -6.71 -2.33 18.33
N PRO A 597 -6.54 -3.52 17.68
CA PRO A 597 -6.95 -4.80 18.26
C PRO A 597 -6.29 -5.16 19.61
N ASN A 598 -5.18 -4.52 19.94
CA ASN A 598 -4.42 -4.69 21.18
C ASN A 598 -4.56 -3.51 22.15
N ALA A 599 -5.48 -2.58 21.91
CA ALA A 599 -5.81 -1.56 22.89
C ALA A 599 -6.21 -2.21 24.22
N VAL A 600 -5.89 -1.54 25.32
CA VAL A 600 -6.17 -2.03 26.68
C VAL A 600 -7.29 -1.21 27.31
N ILE A 601 -7.94 -1.76 28.32
CA ILE A 601 -8.92 -1.00 29.11
C ILE A 601 -8.23 -0.47 30.36
N ALA A 602 -8.35 0.84 30.56
CA ALA A 602 -8.06 1.48 31.82
C ALA A 602 -9.37 1.54 32.63
N GLU A 603 -9.44 0.75 33.70
CA GLU A 603 -10.66 0.56 34.48
C GLU A 603 -11.01 1.80 35.31
N ALA A 604 -12.29 2.15 35.36
CA ALA A 604 -12.85 3.18 36.22
C ALA A 604 -14.26 2.78 36.71
N PRO A 605 -14.75 3.37 37.81
CA PRO A 605 -16.13 3.17 38.25
C PRO A 605 -17.12 3.64 37.19
N GLY A 606 -18.12 2.81 36.88
CA GLY A 606 -19.16 3.14 35.90
C GLY A 606 -19.72 1.89 35.22
N GLU A 607 -21.01 1.93 34.87
CA GLU A 607 -21.65 0.89 34.07
C GLU A 607 -21.62 1.29 32.59
N VAL A 608 -21.21 0.37 31.71
CA VAL A 608 -21.25 0.59 30.27
C VAL A 608 -22.55 -0.02 29.75
N SER A 609 -23.37 0.79 29.09
CA SER A 609 -24.67 0.37 28.55
C SER A 609 -24.90 0.97 27.18
N PHE A 610 -25.41 0.14 26.27
CA PHE A 610 -25.84 0.52 24.92
C PHE A 610 -27.36 0.39 24.75
N ALA A 611 -28.12 0.20 25.84
CA ALA A 611 -29.56 -0.05 25.78
C ALA A 611 -30.33 1.12 25.12
N ASP A 612 -29.91 2.35 25.40
CA ASP A 612 -30.56 3.57 24.90
C ASP A 612 -29.93 4.11 23.60
N ALA A 613 -28.86 3.47 23.09
CA ALA A 613 -28.21 3.88 21.85
C ALA A 613 -29.18 3.75 20.66
N THR A 614 -29.01 4.55 19.62
CA THR A 614 -29.67 4.34 18.33
C THR A 614 -29.06 3.14 17.60
N VAL A 615 -29.73 2.66 16.55
CA VAL A 615 -29.19 1.56 15.72
C VAL A 615 -27.91 2.00 15.01
N GLU A 616 -27.87 3.26 14.58
CA GLU A 616 -26.72 3.89 13.94
C GLU A 616 -25.53 3.98 14.90
N GLU A 617 -25.75 4.44 16.14
CA GLU A 617 -24.73 4.48 17.20
C GLU A 617 -24.23 3.07 17.55
N ALA A 618 -25.13 2.08 17.61
CA ALA A 618 -24.74 0.69 17.87
C ALA A 618 -23.89 0.11 16.72
N TRP A 619 -24.17 0.46 15.47
CA TRP A 619 -23.32 0.08 14.34
C TRP A 619 -21.96 0.77 14.36
N ALA A 620 -21.91 2.06 14.72
CA ALA A 620 -20.66 2.78 14.88
C ALA A 620 -19.81 2.16 16.00
N ALA A 621 -20.44 1.81 17.14
CA ALA A 621 -19.77 1.12 18.24
C ALA A 621 -19.31 -0.29 17.85
N TYR A 622 -20.10 -1.02 17.06
CA TYR A 622 -19.69 -2.30 16.49
C TYR A 622 -18.43 -2.13 15.62
N ALA A 623 -18.44 -1.15 14.70
CA ALA A 623 -17.32 -0.89 13.81
C ALA A 623 -16.01 -0.58 14.56
N ALA A 624 -16.10 0.17 15.66
CA ALA A 624 -14.98 0.52 16.52
C ALA A 624 -14.47 -0.65 17.37
N LEU A 625 -15.36 -1.50 17.89
CA LEU A 625 -15.00 -2.55 18.84
C LEU A 625 -14.74 -3.92 18.21
N GLU A 626 -15.22 -4.20 17.00
CA GLU A 626 -15.18 -5.55 16.39
C GLU A 626 -13.78 -6.19 16.43
N ALA A 627 -12.76 -5.45 15.98
CA ALA A 627 -11.39 -5.95 15.92
C ALA A 627 -10.79 -6.16 17.32
N LEU A 628 -11.03 -5.21 18.22
CA LEU A 628 -10.62 -5.27 19.62
C LEU A 628 -11.29 -6.43 20.38
N ALA A 629 -12.59 -6.63 20.20
CA ALA A 629 -13.35 -7.71 20.84
C ALA A 629 -12.96 -9.09 20.31
N THR A 630 -12.52 -9.19 19.06
CA THR A 630 -12.02 -10.45 18.49
C THR A 630 -10.65 -10.82 19.05
N ALA A 631 -9.80 -9.83 19.33
CA ALA A 631 -8.42 -10.03 19.76
C ALA A 631 -8.25 -10.08 21.29
N SER A 632 -9.05 -9.31 22.04
CA SER A 632 -8.95 -9.18 23.49
C SER A 632 -9.68 -10.30 24.22
N ARG A 633 -9.16 -10.67 25.40
CA ARG A 633 -9.80 -11.57 26.37
C ARG A 633 -10.29 -10.82 27.61
N ASN A 634 -10.37 -9.50 27.54
CA ASN A 634 -10.83 -8.68 28.65
C ASN A 634 -12.35 -8.81 28.78
N ALA A 635 -12.81 -9.25 29.95
CA ALA A 635 -14.24 -9.48 30.23
C ALA A 635 -15.10 -8.22 30.05
N ARG A 636 -14.55 -7.02 30.31
CA ARG A 636 -15.23 -5.73 30.10
C ARG A 636 -15.49 -5.52 28.61
N ILE A 637 -14.49 -5.72 27.75
CA ILE A 637 -14.63 -5.62 26.29
C ILE A 637 -15.65 -6.64 25.79
N GLU A 638 -15.54 -7.91 26.21
CA GLU A 638 -16.48 -8.97 25.80
C GLU A 638 -17.92 -8.63 26.19
N SER A 639 -18.14 -8.16 27.43
CA SER A 639 -19.47 -7.75 27.90
C SER A 639 -20.00 -6.51 27.19
N THR A 640 -19.13 -5.55 26.88
CA THR A 640 -19.50 -4.31 26.17
C THR A 640 -19.89 -4.62 24.73
N PHE A 641 -19.08 -5.41 24.03
CA PHE A 641 -19.38 -5.83 22.67
C PHE A 641 -20.65 -6.69 22.61
N ALA A 642 -20.87 -7.58 23.58
CA ALA A 642 -22.13 -8.31 23.69
C ALA A 642 -23.33 -7.37 23.85
N ALA A 643 -23.23 -6.30 24.65
CA ALA A 643 -24.28 -5.31 24.79
C ALA A 643 -24.58 -4.57 23.46
N VAL A 644 -23.55 -4.27 22.66
CA VAL A 644 -23.70 -3.71 21.30
C VAL A 644 -24.45 -4.69 20.39
N LEU A 645 -24.07 -5.97 20.40
CA LEU A 645 -24.75 -7.00 19.60
C LEU A 645 -26.23 -7.16 20.01
N GLU A 646 -26.52 -7.17 21.31
CA GLU A 646 -27.89 -7.23 21.83
C GLU A 646 -28.70 -6.00 21.42
N ARG A 647 -28.09 -4.81 21.42
CA ARG A 647 -28.75 -3.59 20.96
C ARG A 647 -29.14 -3.66 19.49
N LEU A 648 -28.26 -4.17 18.63
CA LEU A 648 -28.54 -4.38 17.20
C LEU A 648 -29.65 -5.43 16.98
N ARG A 649 -29.69 -6.47 17.82
CA ARG A 649 -30.73 -7.52 17.79
C ARG A 649 -32.10 -7.04 18.28
N ALA A 650 -32.16 -6.00 19.10
CA ALA A 650 -33.42 -5.46 19.61
C ALA A 650 -34.31 -4.90 18.50
N GLU A 651 -33.73 -4.35 17.42
CA GLU A 651 -34.44 -3.79 16.27
C GLU A 651 -33.87 -4.31 14.93
N PRO A 652 -34.00 -5.61 14.64
CA PRO A 652 -33.20 -6.27 13.61
C PRO A 652 -33.50 -5.75 12.20
N GLY A 653 -34.75 -5.37 11.93
CA GLY A 653 -35.14 -4.77 10.65
C GLY A 653 -34.55 -3.38 10.43
N ALA A 654 -34.41 -2.57 11.49
CA ALA A 654 -33.74 -1.29 11.42
C ALA A 654 -32.22 -1.49 11.28
N ALA A 655 -31.63 -2.43 12.04
CA ALA A 655 -30.21 -2.76 11.97
C ALA A 655 -29.77 -3.20 10.57
N VAL A 656 -30.51 -4.09 9.92
CA VAL A 656 -30.20 -4.51 8.54
C VAL A 656 -30.32 -3.36 7.54
N ARG A 657 -31.29 -2.45 7.70
CA ARG A 657 -31.44 -1.28 6.82
C ARG A 657 -30.35 -0.23 7.02
N ALA A 658 -29.85 -0.07 8.24
CA ALA A 658 -28.79 0.86 8.57
C ALA A 658 -27.39 0.34 8.21
N LEU A 659 -27.20 -0.98 8.08
CA LEU A 659 -25.90 -1.61 7.82
C LEU A 659 -25.17 -1.05 6.57
N PRO A 660 -25.81 -0.79 5.42
CA PRO A 660 -25.12 -0.19 4.28
C PRO A 660 -24.58 1.22 4.55
N ALA A 661 -25.20 1.94 5.50
CA ALA A 661 -24.79 3.28 5.93
C ALA A 661 -23.86 3.26 7.16
N SER A 662 -23.44 2.08 7.65
CA SER A 662 -22.60 1.93 8.84
C SER A 662 -21.13 2.29 8.63
N GLY A 663 -20.69 2.54 7.39
CA GLY A 663 -19.29 2.76 7.04
C GLY A 663 -18.43 1.48 7.01
N LEU A 664 -19.00 0.31 7.28
CA LEU A 664 -18.29 -0.96 7.15
C LEU A 664 -18.05 -1.33 5.67
N SER A 665 -16.87 -1.87 5.35
CA SER A 665 -16.62 -2.46 4.03
C SER A 665 -17.53 -3.66 3.77
N LEU A 666 -17.74 -4.05 2.49
CA LEU A 666 -18.62 -5.16 2.14
C LEU A 666 -18.25 -6.48 2.85
N SER A 667 -16.96 -6.80 2.96
CA SER A 667 -16.47 -7.95 3.73
C SER A 667 -16.84 -7.87 5.20
N ARG A 668 -16.69 -6.70 5.81
CA ARG A 668 -17.07 -6.48 7.21
C ARG A 668 -18.58 -6.51 7.41
N GLN A 669 -19.38 -5.99 6.48
CA GLN A 669 -20.85 -6.07 6.53
C GLN A 669 -21.32 -7.53 6.49
N ALA A 670 -20.76 -8.35 5.62
CA ALA A 670 -21.11 -9.77 5.52
C ALA A 670 -20.78 -10.51 6.82
N LYS A 671 -19.59 -10.27 7.38
CA LYS A 671 -19.16 -10.78 8.68
C LYS A 671 -20.08 -10.29 9.82
N ALA A 672 -20.45 -9.01 9.81
CA ALA A 672 -21.32 -8.40 10.81
C ALA A 672 -22.73 -9.00 10.82
N LEU A 673 -23.33 -9.25 9.66
CA LEU A 673 -24.63 -9.94 9.56
C LEU A 673 -24.61 -11.32 10.20
N ALA A 674 -23.51 -12.05 10.03
CA ALA A 674 -23.32 -13.33 10.70
C ALA A 674 -23.14 -13.13 12.21
N GLN A 675 -22.16 -12.36 12.67
CA GLN A 675 -21.84 -12.20 14.10
C GLN A 675 -23.00 -11.64 14.95
N THR A 676 -23.74 -10.68 14.40
CA THR A 676 -24.93 -10.11 15.07
C THR A 676 -26.13 -11.05 15.06
N GLN A 677 -26.07 -12.18 14.33
CA GLN A 677 -27.18 -13.08 14.07
C GLN A 677 -28.36 -12.42 13.31
N LEU A 678 -28.19 -11.22 12.77
CA LEU A 678 -29.18 -10.54 11.91
C LEU A 678 -29.50 -11.35 10.66
N VAL A 679 -28.56 -12.20 10.22
CA VAL A 679 -28.79 -13.21 9.18
C VAL A 679 -29.88 -14.22 9.54
N ALA A 680 -30.30 -14.36 10.80
CA ALA A 680 -31.42 -15.21 11.21
C ALA A 680 -32.71 -14.43 11.55
N HIS A 681 -32.77 -13.13 11.27
CA HIS A 681 -33.97 -12.30 11.52
C HIS A 681 -34.72 -11.92 10.23
N PRO A 682 -36.07 -11.92 10.23
CA PRO A 682 -36.85 -11.61 9.04
C PRO A 682 -36.57 -10.20 8.55
N TRP A 683 -36.36 -10.04 7.25
CA TRP A 683 -36.19 -8.74 6.65
C TRP A 683 -37.59 -8.21 6.31
N ASN A 684 -38.10 -7.23 7.06
CA ASN A 684 -39.29 -6.48 6.68
C ASN A 684 -38.96 -5.55 5.49
N VAL A 685 -38.68 -6.15 4.34
CA VAL A 685 -38.38 -5.48 3.10
C VAL A 685 -39.50 -5.86 2.16
N GLY A 686 -40.52 -5.00 2.05
CA GLY A 686 -41.38 -5.03 0.87
C GLY A 686 -40.52 -4.85 -0.38
N VAL A 687 -40.98 -5.35 -1.53
CA VAL A 687 -40.25 -5.24 -2.80
C VAL A 687 -39.80 -3.78 -3.01
N PRO A 688 -38.48 -3.48 -3.03
CA PRO A 688 -38.00 -2.12 -3.26
C PRO A 688 -38.51 -1.60 -4.60
N ALA A 689 -38.95 -0.34 -4.65
CA ALA A 689 -39.28 0.31 -5.92
C ALA A 689 -38.02 0.33 -6.81
N GLY A 690 -38.03 -0.42 -7.92
CA GLY A 690 -36.87 -0.58 -8.81
C GLY A 690 -36.03 -1.84 -8.60
N ALA A 691 -36.49 -2.84 -7.84
CA ALA A 691 -35.82 -4.14 -7.78
C ALA A 691 -35.70 -4.78 -9.18
N ALA A 692 -34.54 -5.39 -9.47
CA ALA A 692 -34.32 -6.14 -10.72
C ALA A 692 -35.45 -7.14 -10.96
N SER A 693 -35.78 -7.37 -12.25
CA SER A 693 -36.90 -8.24 -12.64
C SER A 693 -36.82 -9.63 -12.03
N GLU A 694 -35.61 -10.16 -11.84
CA GLU A 694 -35.39 -11.52 -11.31
C GLU A 694 -35.62 -11.65 -9.81
N LEU A 695 -35.25 -10.65 -8.98
CA LEU A 695 -35.56 -10.68 -7.54
C LEU A 695 -37.08 -10.57 -7.34
N SER A 696 -37.74 -9.71 -8.12
CA SER A 696 -39.19 -9.63 -8.16
C SER A 696 -39.83 -10.96 -8.55
N LEU A 697 -39.20 -11.73 -9.45
CA LEU A 697 -39.67 -13.05 -9.86
C LEU A 697 -39.54 -14.08 -8.73
N ALA A 698 -38.43 -14.10 -7.99
CA ALA A 698 -38.27 -14.97 -6.81
C ALA A 698 -39.35 -14.67 -5.74
N PHE A 699 -39.61 -13.39 -5.45
CA PHE A 699 -40.65 -12.95 -4.52
C PHE A 699 -42.08 -13.30 -4.97
N ASN A 700 -42.39 -13.16 -6.26
CA ASN A 700 -43.75 -13.32 -6.79
C ASN A 700 -44.10 -14.75 -7.18
N SER A 701 -43.11 -15.58 -7.50
CA SER A 701 -43.32 -16.93 -8.05
C SER A 701 -42.60 -18.05 -7.30
N GLY A 702 -41.66 -17.73 -6.40
CA GLY A 702 -40.84 -18.73 -5.70
C GLY A 702 -39.83 -19.45 -6.57
N ILE A 703 -39.62 -19.01 -7.81
CA ILE A 703 -38.69 -19.61 -8.77
C ILE A 703 -37.29 -19.01 -8.59
N ASP A 704 -36.27 -19.87 -8.46
CA ASP A 704 -34.87 -19.47 -8.49
C ASP A 704 -34.40 -19.21 -9.93
N SER A 705 -34.30 -17.94 -10.28
CA SER A 705 -33.74 -17.49 -11.56
C SER A 705 -32.34 -16.88 -11.44
N LEU A 706 -31.89 -16.65 -10.20
CA LEU A 706 -30.71 -15.84 -9.86
C LEU A 706 -29.46 -16.70 -9.63
N THR A 707 -29.62 -17.93 -9.14
CA THR A 707 -28.48 -18.80 -8.73
C THR A 707 -28.22 -19.93 -9.72
N ARG A 708 -28.69 -19.79 -10.97
CA ARG A 708 -28.75 -20.90 -11.93
C ARG A 708 -27.37 -21.48 -12.28
N PRO A 709 -27.27 -22.79 -12.56
CA PRO A 709 -26.00 -23.48 -12.82
C PRO A 709 -25.18 -22.93 -14.00
N LEU A 710 -25.84 -22.39 -15.02
CA LEU A 710 -25.19 -21.83 -16.22
C LEU A 710 -24.23 -20.67 -15.89
N LEU A 711 -24.44 -19.97 -14.78
CA LEU A 711 -23.56 -18.88 -14.34
C LEU A 711 -22.21 -19.40 -13.83
N LEU A 712 -22.14 -20.62 -13.27
CA LEU A 712 -20.89 -21.24 -12.83
C LEU A 712 -19.94 -21.45 -14.01
N MET A 713 -20.47 -21.98 -15.12
CA MET A 713 -19.67 -22.23 -16.32
C MET A 713 -19.13 -20.93 -16.93
N LYS A 714 -19.93 -19.85 -16.93
CA LYS A 714 -19.50 -18.52 -17.37
C LYS A 714 -18.46 -17.92 -16.43
N ALA A 715 -18.64 -18.09 -15.12
CA ALA A 715 -17.73 -17.57 -14.11
C ALA A 715 -16.36 -18.25 -14.14
N SER A 716 -16.31 -19.57 -14.38
CA SER A 716 -15.06 -20.34 -14.52
C SER A 716 -14.39 -20.23 -15.89
N GLY A 717 -15.03 -19.55 -16.85
CA GLY A 717 -14.52 -19.37 -18.22
C GLY A 717 -13.59 -18.16 -18.37
N PRO A 718 -12.81 -18.09 -19.46
CA PRO A 718 -11.81 -17.04 -19.70
C PRO A 718 -12.40 -15.69 -20.17
N ASP A 719 -13.71 -15.58 -20.37
CA ASP A 719 -14.36 -14.39 -20.93
C ASP A 719 -14.26 -13.17 -19.99
N ALA A 720 -14.31 -11.95 -20.53
CA ALA A 720 -14.31 -10.72 -19.71
C ALA A 720 -15.52 -10.65 -18.76
N THR A 721 -15.35 -10.00 -17.60
CA THR A 721 -16.43 -9.86 -16.60
C THR A 721 -17.53 -8.95 -17.14
N PRO A 722 -18.79 -9.41 -17.21
CA PRO A 722 -19.87 -8.60 -17.75
C PRO A 722 -20.13 -7.39 -16.84
N SER A 723 -20.34 -6.22 -17.45
CA SER A 723 -20.74 -5.01 -16.73
C SER A 723 -22.13 -5.18 -16.13
N SER A 724 -22.28 -4.94 -14.84
CA SER A 724 -23.56 -4.95 -14.13
C SER A 724 -24.07 -3.53 -13.95
N THR A 725 -25.39 -3.34 -14.04
CA THR A 725 -26.05 -2.06 -13.71
C THR A 725 -26.90 -2.17 -12.45
N ALA A 726 -27.04 -3.38 -11.89
CA ALA A 726 -27.82 -3.66 -10.70
C ALA A 726 -27.16 -4.76 -9.86
N ILE A 727 -27.12 -4.56 -8.53
CA ILE A 727 -26.46 -5.48 -7.57
C ILE A 727 -27.00 -6.94 -7.64
N ASN A 728 -28.16 -7.15 -8.26
CA ASN A 728 -28.87 -8.44 -8.25
C ASN A 728 -29.12 -9.01 -9.66
N ASP A 729 -28.36 -8.61 -10.69
CA ASP A 729 -28.46 -9.20 -12.04
C ASP A 729 -27.51 -10.40 -12.25
N GLU A 730 -27.65 -11.11 -13.39
CA GLU A 730 -26.77 -12.25 -13.72
C GLU A 730 -25.29 -11.82 -13.79
N ALA A 731 -25.02 -10.59 -14.25
CA ALA A 731 -23.66 -10.07 -14.40
C ALA A 731 -22.99 -9.88 -13.04
N ALA A 732 -23.71 -9.35 -12.05
CA ALA A 732 -23.25 -9.19 -10.67
C ALA A 732 -22.93 -10.54 -10.03
N ARG A 733 -23.73 -11.58 -10.28
CA ARG A 733 -23.45 -12.92 -9.77
C ARG A 733 -22.21 -13.56 -10.39
N ILE A 734 -22.00 -13.37 -11.69
CA ILE A 734 -20.78 -13.85 -12.38
C ILE A 734 -19.55 -13.16 -11.79
N ALA A 735 -19.61 -11.84 -11.57
CA ALA A 735 -18.53 -11.10 -10.93
C ALA A 735 -18.23 -11.63 -9.52
N ALA A 736 -19.27 -11.83 -8.70
CA ALA A 736 -19.13 -12.36 -7.34
C ALA A 736 -18.53 -13.78 -7.30
N LEU A 737 -18.88 -14.64 -8.26
CA LEU A 737 -18.31 -15.99 -8.37
C LEU A 737 -16.82 -15.94 -8.78
N ARG A 738 -16.44 -15.06 -9.69
CA ARG A 738 -15.05 -14.90 -10.12
C ARG A 738 -14.16 -14.38 -9.01
N ASP A 739 -14.63 -13.38 -8.28
CA ASP A 739 -13.98 -12.87 -7.08
C ASP A 739 -13.78 -13.99 -6.04
N CYS A 740 -14.82 -14.78 -5.79
CA CYS A 740 -14.71 -15.95 -4.92
C CYS A 740 -13.65 -16.96 -5.38
N PHE A 741 -13.54 -17.24 -6.69
CA PHE A 741 -12.58 -18.20 -7.23
C PHE A 741 -11.14 -17.69 -7.21
N ALA A 742 -10.93 -16.37 -7.29
CA ALA A 742 -9.60 -15.77 -7.16
C ALA A 742 -8.96 -16.03 -5.78
N HIS A 743 -9.78 -16.25 -4.75
CA HIS A 743 -9.36 -16.47 -3.37
C HIS A 743 -9.22 -17.96 -2.96
N ASP A 744 -9.05 -18.89 -3.93
CA ASP A 744 -9.02 -20.35 -3.65
C ASP A 744 -7.97 -20.77 -2.62
N GLU A 745 -6.76 -20.21 -2.70
CA GLU A 745 -5.69 -20.51 -1.75
C GLU A 745 -6.00 -20.01 -0.33
N ASP A 746 -6.65 -18.86 -0.22
CA ASP A 746 -7.04 -18.30 1.08
C ASP A 746 -8.17 -19.09 1.74
N PHE A 747 -9.14 -19.57 0.95
CA PHE A 747 -10.14 -20.53 1.44
C PHE A 747 -9.50 -21.83 1.92
N TYR A 748 -8.49 -22.33 1.21
CA TYR A 748 -7.74 -23.52 1.67
C TYR A 748 -7.05 -23.27 3.01
N ARG A 749 -6.44 -22.09 3.19
CA ARG A 749 -5.75 -21.69 4.43
C ARG A 749 -6.70 -21.50 5.63
N LEU A 750 -7.97 -21.16 5.42
CA LEU A 750 -8.96 -21.08 6.50
C LEU A 750 -9.15 -22.43 7.21
N GLY A 751 -9.06 -23.55 6.49
CA GLY A 751 -9.24 -24.90 7.03
C GLY A 751 -10.66 -25.25 7.47
N SER A 752 -11.61 -24.30 7.48
CA SER A 752 -13.01 -24.49 7.86
C SER A 752 -13.91 -25.01 6.74
N VAL A 753 -13.48 -24.90 5.47
CA VAL A 753 -14.31 -25.22 4.28
C VAL A 753 -14.84 -26.65 4.30
N SER A 754 -14.00 -27.63 4.69
CA SER A 754 -14.43 -29.04 4.76
C SER A 754 -15.50 -29.29 5.81
N HIS A 755 -15.44 -28.57 6.93
CA HIS A 755 -16.43 -28.62 8.01
C HIS A 755 -17.74 -27.97 7.57
N LEU A 756 -17.68 -26.72 7.12
CA LEU A 756 -18.82 -25.97 6.59
C LEU A 756 -19.56 -26.72 5.47
N ARG A 757 -18.81 -27.40 4.58
CA ARG A 757 -19.40 -28.27 3.55
C ARG A 757 -20.23 -29.40 4.16
N GLY A 758 -19.69 -30.09 5.16
CA GLY A 758 -20.37 -31.21 5.80
C GLY A 758 -21.68 -30.79 6.45
N ASP A 759 -21.70 -29.62 7.08
CA ASP A 759 -22.90 -29.07 7.71
C ASP A 759 -23.89 -28.47 6.72
N ALA A 760 -23.42 -27.84 5.64
CA ALA A 760 -24.27 -27.46 4.50
C ALA A 760 -25.00 -28.69 3.91
N GLN A 761 -24.33 -29.83 3.75
CA GLN A 761 -24.98 -31.05 3.25
C GLN A 761 -26.10 -31.55 4.18
N LYS A 762 -25.91 -31.44 5.51
CA LYS A 762 -26.96 -31.76 6.49
C LYS A 762 -28.14 -30.79 6.37
N LEU A 763 -27.87 -29.49 6.29
CA LEU A 763 -28.89 -28.45 6.15
C LEU A 763 -29.70 -28.63 4.85
N ALA A 764 -29.04 -28.92 3.73
CA ALA A 764 -29.70 -29.15 2.45
C ALA A 764 -30.73 -30.31 2.50
N SER A 765 -30.43 -31.38 3.25
CA SER A 765 -31.38 -32.48 3.45
C SER A 765 -32.65 -32.06 4.19
N VAL A 766 -32.56 -31.10 5.11
CA VAL A 766 -33.72 -30.59 5.86
C VAL A 766 -34.46 -29.54 5.02
N LEU A 767 -33.73 -28.69 4.29
CA LEU A 767 -34.31 -27.72 3.35
C LEU A 767 -35.15 -28.39 2.26
N GLY A 768 -34.80 -29.60 1.81
CA GLY A 768 -35.60 -30.37 0.86
C GLY A 768 -37.00 -30.77 1.36
N GLN A 769 -37.27 -30.62 2.67
CA GLN A 769 -38.59 -30.82 3.26
C GLN A 769 -39.45 -29.54 3.24
N LEU A 770 -38.84 -28.40 2.94
CA LEU A 770 -39.56 -27.15 2.71
C LEU A 770 -40.09 -27.15 1.28
N GLY A 771 -41.33 -26.68 1.10
CA GLY A 771 -42.04 -26.71 -0.19
C GLY A 771 -41.52 -25.69 -1.22
N PHE A 772 -40.20 -25.50 -1.32
CA PHE A 772 -39.57 -24.71 -2.37
C PHE A 772 -39.86 -25.30 -3.75
N ASP A 773 -39.81 -24.44 -4.78
CA ASP A 773 -39.96 -24.88 -6.17
C ASP A 773 -38.82 -25.83 -6.61
N THR A 774 -39.10 -26.63 -7.63
CA THR A 774 -38.14 -27.56 -8.23
C THR A 774 -36.85 -26.89 -8.71
N SER A 775 -36.88 -25.61 -9.08
CA SER A 775 -35.69 -24.82 -9.43
C SER A 775 -34.64 -24.78 -8.32
N VAL A 776 -35.04 -24.59 -7.05
CA VAL A 776 -34.12 -24.58 -5.90
C VAL A 776 -33.44 -25.94 -5.73
N SER A 777 -34.20 -27.02 -5.90
CA SER A 777 -33.67 -28.39 -5.84
C SER A 777 -32.63 -28.64 -6.94
N HIS A 778 -32.90 -28.19 -8.17
CA HIS A 778 -31.95 -28.29 -9.28
C HIS A 778 -30.69 -27.45 -9.03
N THR A 779 -30.82 -26.23 -8.50
CA THR A 779 -29.69 -25.37 -8.12
C THR A 779 -28.79 -26.08 -7.10
N LEU A 780 -29.36 -26.62 -6.02
CA LEU A 780 -28.60 -27.32 -4.97
C LEU A 780 -27.80 -28.51 -5.52
N VAL A 781 -28.41 -29.31 -6.38
CA VAL A 781 -27.75 -30.46 -7.03
C VAL A 781 -26.59 -30.00 -7.89
N ALA A 782 -26.78 -28.96 -8.69
CA ALA A 782 -25.76 -28.48 -9.60
C ALA A 782 -24.58 -27.81 -8.88
N LEU A 783 -24.84 -26.98 -7.86
CA LEU A 783 -23.78 -26.38 -7.04
C LEU A 783 -22.96 -27.45 -6.31
N GLY A 784 -23.64 -28.48 -5.77
CA GLY A 784 -22.97 -29.61 -5.13
C GLY A 784 -22.13 -30.45 -6.12
N ALA A 785 -22.64 -30.65 -7.34
CA ALA A 785 -21.92 -31.36 -8.40
C ALA A 785 -20.68 -30.58 -8.89
N PHE A 786 -20.77 -29.25 -8.97
CA PHE A 786 -19.63 -28.39 -9.29
C PHE A 786 -18.54 -28.47 -8.22
N GLY A 787 -18.89 -28.31 -6.94
CA GLY A 787 -17.93 -28.41 -5.84
C GLY A 787 -17.27 -29.78 -5.72
N GLY A 788 -17.99 -30.86 -6.06
CA GLY A 788 -17.46 -32.23 -6.08
C GLY A 788 -16.81 -32.65 -7.40
N GLY A 789 -16.80 -31.78 -8.41
CA GLY A 789 -16.32 -32.06 -9.76
C GLY A 789 -14.81 -31.88 -9.92
N ASP A 790 -14.32 -32.19 -11.13
CA ASP A 790 -12.93 -31.92 -11.52
C ASP A 790 -12.82 -30.45 -11.98
N THR A 791 -12.41 -29.58 -11.06
CA THR A 791 -12.25 -28.13 -11.30
C THR A 791 -10.84 -27.71 -10.90
N PRO A 792 -10.30 -26.61 -11.47
CA PRO A 792 -8.97 -26.12 -11.07
C PRO A 792 -8.92 -25.54 -9.65
N PHE A 793 -10.07 -25.37 -9.00
CA PHE A 793 -10.21 -24.80 -7.66
C PHE A 793 -10.40 -25.91 -6.62
N VAL A 794 -9.69 -25.83 -5.50
CA VAL A 794 -9.74 -26.85 -4.45
C VAL A 794 -10.79 -26.53 -3.40
N SER A 795 -10.76 -25.32 -2.84
CA SER A 795 -11.58 -24.92 -1.70
C SER A 795 -12.70 -23.95 -2.09
N ALA A 796 -12.44 -23.01 -2.99
CA ALA A 796 -13.43 -22.06 -3.50
C ALA A 796 -14.57 -22.74 -4.28
N ALA A 797 -14.33 -23.90 -4.89
CA ALA A 797 -15.34 -24.65 -5.64
C ALA A 797 -16.60 -24.99 -4.82
N TRP A 798 -16.46 -25.15 -3.50
CA TRP A 798 -17.58 -25.45 -2.59
C TRP A 798 -18.31 -24.21 -2.07
N MET A 799 -17.74 -23.01 -2.20
CA MET A 799 -18.32 -21.79 -1.63
C MET A 799 -19.69 -21.43 -2.20
N PRO A 800 -19.96 -21.56 -3.52
CA PRO A 800 -21.29 -21.31 -4.07
C PRO A 800 -22.38 -22.19 -3.44
N TYR A 801 -22.05 -23.45 -3.15
CA TYR A 801 -22.96 -24.38 -2.48
C TYR A 801 -23.18 -24.01 -1.01
N ILE A 802 -22.08 -23.77 -0.27
CA ILE A 802 -22.13 -23.42 1.16
C ILE A 802 -22.92 -22.12 1.37
N SER A 803 -22.56 -21.06 0.64
CA SER A 803 -23.22 -19.75 0.73
C SER A 803 -24.73 -19.86 0.52
N TYR A 804 -25.16 -20.52 -0.57
CA TYR A 804 -26.57 -20.67 -0.91
C TYR A 804 -27.37 -21.49 0.10
N VAL A 805 -26.82 -22.62 0.57
CA VAL A 805 -27.51 -23.48 1.57
C VAL A 805 -27.68 -22.77 2.90
N PHE A 806 -26.61 -22.15 3.41
CA PHE A 806 -26.68 -21.43 4.68
C PHE A 806 -27.64 -20.25 4.57
N ALA A 807 -27.61 -19.49 3.48
CA ALA A 807 -28.58 -18.42 3.21
C ALA A 807 -30.03 -18.91 3.30
N LEU A 808 -30.38 -20.01 2.61
CA LEU A 808 -31.73 -20.59 2.67
C LEU A 808 -32.11 -21.05 4.08
N ALA A 809 -31.21 -21.72 4.80
CA ALA A 809 -31.46 -22.22 6.15
C ALA A 809 -31.69 -21.08 7.14
N PHE A 810 -30.84 -20.06 7.11
CA PHE A 810 -30.98 -18.87 7.94
C PHE A 810 -32.31 -18.15 7.71
N ARG A 811 -32.70 -17.97 6.44
CA ARG A 811 -33.95 -17.30 6.08
C ARG A 811 -35.17 -18.14 6.45
N ALA A 812 -35.14 -19.45 6.24
CA ALA A 812 -36.22 -20.34 6.65
C ALA A 812 -36.43 -20.36 8.16
N VAL A 813 -35.35 -20.32 8.95
CA VAL A 813 -35.40 -20.16 10.41
C VAL A 813 -36.01 -18.81 10.77
N ALA A 814 -35.52 -17.72 10.15
CA ALA A 814 -35.97 -16.35 10.39
C ALA A 814 -37.48 -16.19 10.16
N ALA A 815 -38.00 -16.84 9.13
CA ALA A 815 -39.40 -16.83 8.76
C ALA A 815 -40.27 -17.82 9.57
N GLY A 816 -39.69 -18.54 10.53
CA GLY A 816 -40.40 -19.53 11.35
C GLY A 816 -40.82 -20.80 10.59
N LEU A 817 -40.30 -21.03 9.37
CA LEU A 817 -40.61 -22.19 8.55
C LEU A 817 -39.86 -23.44 9.01
N LEU A 818 -38.75 -23.27 9.72
CA LEU A 818 -37.84 -24.35 10.12
C LEU A 818 -37.32 -24.19 11.57
N PRO A 819 -38.19 -24.26 12.60
CA PRO A 819 -37.81 -24.00 13.99
C PRO A 819 -37.12 -25.21 14.68
N GLN A 820 -36.33 -26.02 13.96
CA GLN A 820 -35.74 -27.24 14.51
C GLN A 820 -34.51 -26.93 15.38
N PRO A 821 -34.45 -27.38 16.66
CA PRO A 821 -33.32 -27.10 17.56
C PRO A 821 -31.96 -27.57 17.01
N ALA A 822 -31.93 -28.69 16.29
CA ALA A 822 -30.71 -29.22 15.68
C ALA A 822 -30.18 -28.32 14.55
N VAL A 823 -31.06 -27.65 13.81
CA VAL A 823 -30.67 -26.74 12.73
C VAL A 823 -30.19 -25.41 13.30
N LEU A 824 -30.87 -24.91 14.34
CA LEU A 824 -30.41 -23.74 15.09
C LEU A 824 -29.01 -23.94 15.67
N ALA A 825 -28.72 -25.12 16.23
CA ALA A 825 -27.40 -25.45 16.74
C ALA A 825 -26.32 -25.40 15.65
N ILE A 826 -26.56 -26.04 14.49
CA ILE A 826 -25.61 -26.01 13.36
C ILE A 826 -25.34 -24.56 12.91
N LEU A 827 -26.40 -23.77 12.72
CA LEU A 827 -26.26 -22.38 12.29
C LEU A 827 -25.50 -21.51 13.29
N GLN A 828 -25.67 -21.75 14.59
CA GLN A 828 -24.96 -21.04 15.66
C GLN A 828 -23.50 -21.48 15.79
N ASP A 829 -23.23 -22.78 15.69
CA ASP A 829 -21.88 -23.34 15.84
C ASP A 829 -20.98 -22.95 14.66
N ASP A 830 -21.54 -22.90 13.44
CA ASP A 830 -20.80 -22.58 12.22
C ASP A 830 -20.66 -21.08 11.95
N LEU A 831 -21.43 -20.26 12.66
CA LEU A 831 -21.49 -18.80 12.47
C LEU A 831 -20.11 -18.12 12.40
N PRO A 832 -19.13 -18.42 13.29
CA PRO A 832 -17.82 -17.77 13.23
C PRO A 832 -17.04 -18.15 11.96
N GLN A 833 -17.08 -19.43 11.59
CA GLN A 833 -16.36 -19.96 10.43
C GLN A 833 -16.97 -19.47 9.11
N LEU A 834 -18.29 -19.34 9.09
CA LEU A 834 -19.03 -18.77 7.98
C LEU A 834 -18.71 -17.28 7.82
N ALA A 835 -18.54 -16.55 8.92
CA ALA A 835 -18.19 -15.14 8.90
C ALA A 835 -16.79 -14.92 8.28
N ASP A 836 -15.81 -15.78 8.61
CA ASP A 836 -14.48 -15.77 7.99
C ASP A 836 -14.55 -16.10 6.49
N ALA A 837 -15.37 -17.07 6.09
CA ALA A 837 -15.57 -17.42 4.68
C ALA A 837 -16.28 -16.30 3.90
N ALA A 838 -17.29 -15.66 4.50
CA ALA A 838 -18.04 -14.57 3.89
C ALA A 838 -17.17 -13.31 3.67
N ALA A 839 -16.15 -13.09 4.50
CA ALA A 839 -15.20 -12.00 4.32
C ALA A 839 -14.34 -12.15 3.05
N LEU A 840 -14.09 -13.38 2.59
CA LEU A 840 -13.34 -13.68 1.36
C LEU A 840 -14.22 -13.70 0.09
N ALA A 841 -15.55 -13.74 0.23
CA ALA A 841 -16.48 -13.72 -0.91
C ALA A 841 -17.76 -12.91 -0.59
N PRO A 842 -17.65 -11.64 -0.19
CA PRO A 842 -18.78 -10.88 0.38
C PRO A 842 -19.94 -10.70 -0.59
N ALA A 843 -19.64 -10.45 -1.87
CA ALA A 843 -20.65 -10.26 -2.91
C ALA A 843 -21.47 -11.54 -3.13
N LEU A 844 -20.83 -12.71 -3.05
CA LEU A 844 -21.49 -14.01 -3.22
C LEU A 844 -22.53 -14.25 -2.11
N PHE A 845 -22.11 -14.05 -0.86
CA PHE A 845 -22.96 -14.23 0.32
C PHE A 845 -24.11 -13.23 0.36
N ALA A 846 -23.85 -11.96 0.04
CA ALA A 846 -24.89 -10.93 -0.02
C ALA A 846 -25.95 -11.26 -1.08
N TYR A 847 -25.53 -11.74 -2.25
CA TYR A 847 -26.41 -12.13 -3.34
C TYR A 847 -27.30 -13.33 -2.96
N ASP A 848 -26.70 -14.39 -2.40
CA ASP A 848 -27.44 -15.59 -2.01
C ASP A 848 -28.46 -15.31 -0.90
N LEU A 849 -28.09 -14.45 0.06
CA LEU A 849 -28.96 -14.08 1.16
C LEU A 849 -30.21 -13.32 0.68
N ARG A 850 -30.07 -12.42 -0.29
CA ARG A 850 -31.20 -11.71 -0.92
C ARG A 850 -32.11 -12.65 -1.71
N THR A 851 -31.51 -13.57 -2.46
CA THR A 851 -32.26 -14.59 -3.20
C THR A 851 -33.06 -15.47 -2.24
N ALA A 852 -32.42 -15.95 -1.17
CA ALA A 852 -33.04 -16.77 -0.14
C ALA A 852 -34.19 -16.04 0.58
N GLU A 853 -34.06 -14.74 0.85
CA GLU A 853 -35.15 -13.94 1.42
C GLU A 853 -36.39 -13.96 0.52
N GLY A 854 -36.23 -13.66 -0.78
CA GLY A 854 -37.35 -13.62 -1.71
C GLY A 854 -38.08 -14.94 -1.85
N LEU A 855 -37.33 -16.04 -1.95
CA LEU A 855 -37.89 -17.40 -1.99
C LEU A 855 -38.66 -17.74 -0.71
N THR A 856 -38.11 -17.36 0.44
CA THR A 856 -38.72 -17.65 1.75
C THR A 856 -39.98 -16.82 1.99
N GLN A 857 -39.99 -15.54 1.61
CA GLN A 857 -41.18 -14.71 1.71
C GLN A 857 -42.32 -15.20 0.82
N TYR A 858 -42.01 -15.64 -0.41
CA TYR A 858 -43.00 -16.28 -1.27
C TYR A 858 -43.66 -17.49 -0.59
N LEU A 859 -42.87 -18.35 0.06
CA LEU A 859 -43.41 -19.49 0.81
C LEU A 859 -44.29 -19.07 1.98
N CYS A 860 -43.94 -18.00 2.69
CA CYS A 860 -44.76 -17.49 3.80
C CYS A 860 -46.09 -16.93 3.32
N ASN A 861 -46.10 -16.25 2.17
CA ASN A 861 -47.32 -15.63 1.62
C ASN A 861 -48.29 -16.66 1.01
N ASN A 862 -47.83 -17.87 0.70
CA ASN A 862 -48.62 -18.92 0.03
C ASN A 862 -48.83 -20.18 0.89
N ARG A 863 -48.52 -20.13 2.19
CA ARG A 863 -48.92 -21.10 3.21
C ARG A 863 -50.11 -20.57 3.99
#